data_AF-A0A2D2DKZ7-F1
#
_entry.id   AF-A0A2D2DKZ7-F1
#
_cell.length_a   1.000
_cell.length_b   1.000
_cell.length_c   1.000
_cell.angle_alpha   90.00
_cell.angle_beta   90.00
_cell.angle_gamma   90.00
#
_symmetry.space_group_name_H-M   'P 1'
#
loop_
_entity.id
_entity.type
_entity.pdbx_description
1 polymer ?
#
loop_
_entity_poly.entity_id
_entity_poly.type
_entity_poly.pdbx_seq_one_letter_code
_entity_poly.pdbx_strand_id
1 'polypeptide(L)'
;MKKPASFAPPSPLDIAMEHHRAGRLDQAEALYRKLDGRADALHLLGLLHQQRGRHQEAIDALGRAIDKVPANPACYFALDASCRALNMLPELQASYERLLKLAPDNAEAHLQLGHALRDGGQLPNALGSYLAVLALQPEHAEAYSNLGDTLKLMGNLDEAQVCYARALELRPGFAEVHNNLGELYQQQEQWDLSAAHFEAALEQQPDLAAAHYNLGVTRQAQGMLEEALACYRRALAIDPRLVQPYNNMGIALRELGRLDEAVAAYQAALALAPDFAEALNNFGGALLERQDTEAAIQRFQHAVTVRPDYAEAYCNLGIAYKASYRLEEALICFENAVHLKPGYADPYAMLALTNADLQRHVQALAWCEKTLAMWPDSAAAHFNLGVAFANMNRLGEAVASFEQAILRKPEFADAWNNLGVAYKEQGRYDDAVSCFEQAIALRPGFAEAFNNLGSALKDQGKPDASRLMYEQAIALAPNYAAAHNNLLLSMQYAAGITQEQLFALHLRFAAQFEPGLAAQRMQHAPGVDPAKRLKIGYVSPDFRRHAVAFFIEPILSRHDKSLVEVFCYYSHVIDDEFTARIRADADHWIPCRSMSDQQLAERIHADGIDILVDLAGHTAGNRLLAFARKPAPVQLTYIGYPSTTGLSTMDYRLTDAFAEPPGLSEHFNVETLWRLPEVFCCYAAHANSPAVIDHPPHEDNGYITFGCFNNYAKVSDPTIVLWAAILQQVPEARLMLEILGLDNPGMRDGVEARFAGLGIDPARLILIANDRKNQFVLYNRIDIALDPFPCNGGTTSFDTLWMGVPFVTLAGSNFISRLGVTILHNGGLDELIADDDEAYIRIAAGLALDPARLRQLRSGLRERTRASPLMDMERFTRHLDQAYRGMWEQWCNTSNEGALS
;
A
#
# COMPACT_ATOMS: atom_id res chain seq x y z
N MET A 1 -49.31 86.52 38.14
CA MET A 1 -50.02 85.34 38.68
C MET A 1 -50.78 84.65 37.54
N LYS A 2 -50.47 83.39 37.21
CA LYS A 2 -51.31 82.54 36.33
C LYS A 2 -52.03 81.53 37.23
N LYS A 3 -53.33 81.28 36.97
CA LYS A 3 -54.12 80.27 37.70
C LYS A 3 -53.65 78.84 37.32
N PRO A 4 -53.59 77.89 38.26
CA PRO A 4 -53.34 76.48 37.93
C PRO A 4 -54.58 75.84 37.27
N ALA A 5 -54.34 74.85 36.41
CA ALA A 5 -55.39 74.10 35.73
C ALA A 5 -55.96 72.97 36.61
N SER A 6 -57.22 72.60 36.36
CA SER A 6 -57.93 71.52 37.06
C SER A 6 -57.40 70.15 36.64
N PHE A 7 -56.83 69.38 37.58
CA PHE A 7 -56.58 67.96 37.39
C PHE A 7 -57.88 67.16 37.56
N ALA A 8 -58.27 66.38 36.55
CA ALA A 8 -59.20 65.28 36.74
C ALA A 8 -58.43 64.07 37.33
N PRO A 9 -59.05 63.24 38.19
CA PRO A 9 -58.41 62.02 38.67
C PRO A 9 -58.17 61.04 37.51
N PRO A 10 -57.05 60.29 37.49
CA PRO A 10 -56.76 59.32 36.45
C PRO A 10 -57.81 58.21 36.42
N SER A 11 -58.17 57.73 35.22
CA SER A 11 -59.15 56.65 35.10
C SER A 11 -58.59 55.32 35.62
N PRO A 12 -59.44 54.34 35.97
CA PRO A 12 -58.97 53.01 36.36
C PRO A 12 -58.05 52.33 35.33
N LEU A 13 -58.19 52.68 34.03
CA LEU A 13 -57.30 52.19 32.97
C LEU A 13 -55.95 52.89 33.00
N ASP A 14 -55.91 54.21 33.23
CA ASP A 14 -54.66 54.98 33.34
C ASP A 14 -53.82 54.48 34.51
N ILE A 15 -54.47 54.20 35.65
CA ILE A 15 -53.82 53.61 36.83
C ILE A 15 -53.27 52.21 36.49
N ALA A 16 -54.04 51.37 35.80
CA ALA A 16 -53.57 50.05 35.36
C ALA A 16 -52.33 50.15 34.43
N MET A 17 -52.36 51.10 33.48
CA MET A 17 -51.23 51.38 32.58
C MET A 17 -50.01 51.94 33.30
N GLU A 18 -50.19 52.77 34.34
CA GLU A 18 -49.10 53.27 35.16
C GLU A 18 -48.43 52.14 35.96
N HIS A 19 -49.22 51.23 36.53
CA HIS A 19 -48.70 50.01 37.15
C HIS A 19 -47.94 49.14 36.13
N HIS A 20 -48.49 48.92 34.93
CA HIS A 20 -47.87 48.12 33.88
C HIS A 20 -46.51 48.71 33.44
N ARG A 21 -46.48 50.00 33.10
CA ARG A 21 -45.26 50.73 32.72
C ARG A 21 -44.18 50.75 33.80
N ALA A 22 -44.58 50.71 35.07
CA ALA A 22 -43.67 50.68 36.21
C ALA A 22 -43.30 49.26 36.68
N GLY A 23 -43.56 48.23 35.86
CA GLY A 23 -43.21 46.83 36.17
C GLY A 23 -44.03 46.18 37.29
N ARG A 24 -45.09 46.86 37.77
CA ARG A 24 -45.99 46.39 38.84
C ARG A 24 -47.08 45.49 38.25
N LEU A 25 -46.64 44.36 37.66
CA LEU A 25 -47.46 43.52 36.78
C LEU A 25 -48.67 42.89 37.50
N ASP A 26 -48.53 42.41 38.75
CA ASP A 26 -49.65 41.82 39.49
C ASP A 26 -50.75 42.85 39.79
N GLN A 27 -50.36 44.09 40.11
CA GLN A 27 -51.32 45.17 40.33
C GLN A 27 -51.98 45.62 39.02
N ALA A 28 -51.21 45.67 37.92
CA ALA A 28 -51.76 45.98 36.59
C ALA A 28 -52.76 44.91 36.12
N GLU A 29 -52.41 43.63 36.23
CA GLU A 29 -53.26 42.48 35.90
C GLU A 29 -54.56 42.49 36.71
N ALA A 30 -54.48 42.72 38.03
CA ALA A 30 -55.66 42.80 38.89
C ALA A 30 -56.58 43.98 38.56
N LEU A 31 -56.06 45.06 37.98
CA LEU A 31 -56.85 46.20 37.50
C LEU A 31 -57.42 45.97 36.10
N TYR A 32 -56.65 45.43 35.15
CA TYR A 32 -57.14 45.09 33.82
C TYR A 32 -58.24 44.02 33.88
N ARG A 33 -58.11 42.99 34.73
CA ARG A 33 -59.16 41.97 34.96
C ARG A 33 -60.47 42.57 35.50
N LYS A 34 -60.44 43.70 36.22
CA LYS A 34 -61.65 44.44 36.65
C LYS A 34 -62.27 45.31 35.56
N LEU A 35 -61.60 45.42 34.41
CA LEU A 35 -62.01 46.24 33.27
C LEU A 35 -62.33 45.37 32.04
N ASP A 36 -62.65 44.09 32.22
CA ASP A 36 -62.88 43.10 31.16
C ASP A 36 -64.05 43.45 30.20
N GLY A 37 -64.87 44.43 30.57
CA GLY A 37 -65.86 45.05 29.70
C GLY A 37 -65.24 45.78 28.50
N ARG A 38 -64.01 46.31 28.60
CA ARG A 38 -63.36 47.14 27.58
C ARG A 38 -62.32 46.36 26.77
N ALA A 39 -62.29 46.59 25.45
CA ALA A 39 -61.33 45.94 24.56
C ALA A 39 -59.89 46.41 24.75
N ASP A 40 -59.67 47.69 25.11
CA ASP A 40 -58.33 48.24 25.37
C ASP A 40 -57.69 47.63 26.63
N ALA A 41 -58.45 47.46 27.71
CA ALA A 41 -58.02 46.76 28.90
C ALA A 41 -57.69 45.29 28.64
N LEU A 42 -58.50 44.59 27.83
CA LEU A 42 -58.26 43.19 27.45
C LEU A 42 -57.04 43.03 26.54
N HIS A 43 -56.82 43.95 25.59
CA HIS A 43 -55.63 43.96 24.75
C HIS A 43 -54.35 44.12 25.59
N LEU A 44 -54.34 45.09 26.51
CA LEU A 44 -53.20 45.31 27.43
C LEU A 44 -53.01 44.17 28.43
N LEU A 45 -54.08 43.50 28.86
CA LEU A 45 -54.02 42.27 29.65
C LEU A 45 -53.36 41.13 28.86
N GLY A 46 -53.73 40.98 27.58
CA GLY A 46 -53.12 40.03 26.66
C GLY A 46 -51.60 40.21 26.58
N LEU A 47 -51.14 41.43 26.25
CA LEU A 47 -49.71 41.78 26.20
C LEU A 47 -49.00 41.51 27.54
N LEU A 48 -49.64 41.78 28.68
CA LEU A 48 -49.10 41.46 30.01
C LEU A 48 -48.95 39.93 30.23
N HIS A 49 -49.92 39.13 29.78
CA HIS A 49 -49.80 37.67 29.82
C HIS A 49 -48.63 37.19 28.97
N GLN A 50 -48.39 37.77 27.78
CA GLN A 50 -47.22 37.47 26.95
C GLN A 50 -45.90 37.81 27.63
N GLN A 51 -45.79 38.98 28.24
CA GLN A 51 -44.60 39.40 29.00
C GLN A 51 -44.26 38.43 30.15
N ARG A 52 -45.25 37.68 30.66
CA ARG A 52 -45.09 36.66 31.70
C ARG A 52 -45.03 35.22 31.15
N GLY A 53 -44.93 35.01 29.84
CA GLY A 53 -44.87 33.69 29.19
C GLY A 53 -46.18 32.89 29.24
N ARG A 54 -47.31 33.52 29.60
CA ARG A 54 -48.62 32.84 29.78
C ARG A 54 -49.42 32.91 28.48
N HIS A 55 -48.90 32.25 27.46
CA HIS A 55 -49.38 32.36 26.07
C HIS A 55 -50.86 31.99 25.89
N GLN A 56 -51.38 30.97 26.59
CA GLN A 56 -52.80 30.62 26.51
C GLN A 56 -53.71 31.72 27.09
N GLU A 57 -53.40 32.23 28.29
CA GLU A 57 -54.15 33.36 28.89
C GLU A 57 -54.07 34.63 28.03
N ALA A 58 -52.96 34.83 27.30
CA ALA A 58 -52.81 35.93 26.34
C ALA A 58 -53.77 35.77 25.15
N ILE A 59 -53.83 34.58 24.55
CA ILE A 59 -54.75 34.26 23.44
C ILE A 59 -56.20 34.45 23.88
N ASP A 60 -56.58 33.94 25.05
CA ASP A 60 -57.94 34.07 25.59
C ASP A 60 -58.33 35.55 25.82
N ALA A 61 -57.42 36.35 26.39
CA ALA A 61 -57.65 37.78 26.60
C ALA A 61 -57.75 38.57 25.28
N LEU A 62 -56.88 38.27 24.31
CA LEU A 62 -56.87 38.92 23.00
C LEU A 62 -58.07 38.51 22.13
N GLY A 63 -58.48 37.25 22.15
CA GLY A 63 -59.71 36.79 21.49
C GLY A 63 -60.95 37.54 22.01
N ARG A 64 -61.06 37.70 23.34
CA ARG A 64 -62.12 38.51 23.96
C ARG A 64 -62.04 40.00 23.62
N ALA A 65 -60.84 40.54 23.34
CA ALA A 65 -60.68 41.90 22.85
C ALA A 65 -61.15 42.04 21.39
N ILE A 66 -60.79 41.06 20.54
CA ILE A 66 -61.23 40.96 19.14
C ILE A 66 -62.76 40.86 19.06
N ASP A 67 -63.40 40.00 19.84
CA ASP A 67 -64.87 39.84 19.77
C ASP A 67 -65.64 41.11 20.17
N LYS A 68 -65.02 42.01 20.94
CA LYS A 68 -65.59 43.33 21.29
C LYS A 68 -65.35 44.39 20.21
N VAL A 69 -64.20 44.37 19.53
CA VAL A 69 -63.86 45.30 18.44
C VAL A 69 -63.23 44.52 17.28
N PRO A 70 -64.03 43.80 16.47
CA PRO A 70 -63.51 42.85 15.49
C PRO A 70 -62.66 43.46 14.38
N ALA A 71 -62.82 44.77 14.13
CA ALA A 71 -62.10 45.51 13.10
C ALA A 71 -60.79 46.17 13.60
N ASN A 72 -60.34 45.93 14.85
CA ASN A 72 -59.09 46.48 15.37
C ASN A 72 -57.89 45.56 15.05
N PRO A 73 -56.98 45.91 14.13
CA PRO A 73 -55.87 45.04 13.74
C PRO A 73 -54.89 44.73 14.88
N ALA A 74 -54.70 45.67 15.81
CA ALA A 74 -53.70 45.56 16.87
C ALA A 74 -53.90 44.33 17.78
N CYS A 75 -55.14 43.85 17.93
CA CYS A 75 -55.41 42.65 18.73
C CYS A 75 -55.04 41.35 17.98
N TYR A 76 -55.09 41.34 16.65
CA TYR A 76 -54.69 40.19 15.83
C TYR A 76 -53.16 40.10 15.73
N PHE A 77 -52.47 41.21 15.45
CA PHE A 77 -51.00 41.24 15.46
C PHE A 77 -50.44 40.86 16.84
N ALA A 78 -51.13 41.22 17.92
CA ALA A 78 -50.76 40.79 19.26
C ALA A 78 -50.97 39.28 19.52
N LEU A 79 -51.80 38.55 18.76
CA LEU A 79 -51.92 37.09 18.94
C LEU A 79 -50.66 36.35 18.47
N ASP A 80 -50.01 36.87 17.43
CA ASP A 80 -48.97 36.22 16.63
C ASP A 80 -47.90 35.50 17.47
N ALA A 81 -47.21 36.25 18.34
CA ALA A 81 -46.15 35.73 19.19
C ALA A 81 -46.60 34.59 20.12
N SER A 82 -47.86 34.56 20.56
CA SER A 82 -48.39 33.50 21.42
C SER A 82 -48.93 32.30 20.66
N CYS A 83 -49.54 32.50 19.50
CA CYS A 83 -49.93 31.39 18.64
C CYS A 83 -48.68 30.64 18.15
N ARG A 84 -47.62 31.34 17.75
CA ARG A 84 -46.34 30.72 17.35
C ARG A 84 -45.66 29.98 18.51
N ALA A 85 -45.62 30.57 19.70
CA ALA A 85 -45.06 29.92 20.90
C ALA A 85 -45.79 28.62 21.29
N LEU A 86 -47.06 28.46 20.91
CA LEU A 86 -47.87 27.25 21.13
C LEU A 86 -48.05 26.38 19.86
N ASN A 87 -47.37 26.71 18.76
CA ASN A 87 -47.50 26.06 17.45
C ASN A 87 -48.94 26.03 16.88
N MET A 88 -49.76 27.02 17.21
CA MET A 88 -51.14 27.21 16.76
C MET A 88 -51.22 27.98 15.44
N LEU A 89 -50.53 27.47 14.41
CA LEU A 89 -50.46 28.10 13.09
C LEU A 89 -51.83 28.14 12.35
N PRO A 90 -52.69 27.10 12.40
CA PRO A 90 -54.02 27.15 11.77
C PRO A 90 -54.94 28.20 12.39
N GLU A 91 -54.90 28.38 13.71
CA GLU A 91 -55.68 29.38 14.43
C GLU A 91 -55.16 30.80 14.15
N LEU A 92 -53.83 30.95 14.03
CA LEU A 92 -53.21 32.21 13.61
C LEU A 92 -53.64 32.60 12.19
N GLN A 93 -53.56 31.67 11.23
CA GLN A 93 -54.06 31.84 9.86
C GLN A 93 -55.53 32.28 9.86
N ALA A 94 -56.40 31.53 10.54
CA ALA A 94 -57.83 31.84 10.62
C ALA A 94 -58.11 33.21 11.26
N SER A 95 -57.26 33.67 12.18
CA SER A 95 -57.37 35.01 12.77
C SER A 95 -57.06 36.12 11.76
N TYR A 96 -56.01 35.98 10.95
CA TYR A 96 -55.70 36.96 9.90
C TYR A 96 -56.71 36.93 8.75
N GLU A 97 -57.20 35.75 8.35
CA GLU A 97 -58.32 35.64 7.41
C GLU A 97 -59.60 36.32 7.93
N ARG A 98 -59.88 36.23 9.24
CA ARG A 98 -61.00 36.94 9.89
C ARG A 98 -60.81 38.45 9.84
N LEU A 99 -59.59 38.95 10.07
CA LEU A 99 -59.27 40.37 9.94
C LEU A 99 -59.40 40.86 8.49
N LEU A 100 -58.86 40.11 7.52
CA LEU A 100 -58.88 40.48 6.10
C LEU A 100 -60.29 40.45 5.50
N LYS A 101 -61.21 39.63 6.02
CA LYS A 101 -62.65 39.72 5.67
C LYS A 101 -63.31 41.03 6.12
N LEU A 102 -62.74 41.71 7.11
CA LEU A 102 -63.24 42.99 7.65
C LEU A 102 -62.46 44.21 7.11
N ALA A 103 -61.19 44.01 6.76
CA ALA A 103 -60.30 45.03 6.19
C ALA A 103 -59.43 44.41 5.07
N PRO A 104 -59.97 44.22 3.85
CA PRO A 104 -59.25 43.56 2.75
C PRO A 104 -57.97 44.28 2.30
N ASP A 105 -57.92 45.60 2.48
CA ASP A 105 -56.80 46.46 2.04
C ASP A 105 -55.68 46.56 3.10
N ASN A 106 -55.72 45.73 4.15
CA ASN A 106 -54.72 45.72 5.21
C ASN A 106 -53.47 44.94 4.80
N ALA A 107 -52.52 45.63 4.17
CA ALA A 107 -51.26 45.06 3.71
C ALA A 107 -50.46 44.32 4.81
N GLU A 108 -50.41 44.85 6.03
CA GLU A 108 -49.73 44.19 7.16
C GLU A 108 -50.39 42.84 7.52
N ALA A 109 -51.72 42.78 7.48
CA ALA A 109 -52.44 41.52 7.71
C ALA A 109 -52.21 40.48 6.59
N HIS A 110 -52.04 40.92 5.33
CA HIS A 110 -51.61 40.03 4.24
C HIS A 110 -50.16 39.55 4.42
N LEU A 111 -49.25 40.42 4.88
CA LEU A 111 -47.85 40.07 5.13
C LEU A 111 -47.73 39.01 6.23
N GLN A 112 -48.36 39.24 7.38
CA GLN A 112 -48.34 38.31 8.51
C GLN A 112 -49.09 36.99 8.20
N LEU A 113 -50.17 37.04 7.41
CA LEU A 113 -50.82 35.84 6.87
C LEU A 113 -49.86 35.06 5.96
N GLY A 114 -49.11 35.75 5.08
CA GLY A 114 -48.09 35.14 4.24
C GLY A 114 -47.01 34.42 5.05
N HIS A 115 -46.51 35.05 6.13
CA HIS A 115 -45.55 34.41 7.04
C HIS A 115 -46.16 33.15 7.68
N ALA A 116 -47.35 33.24 8.29
CA ALA A 116 -48.02 32.11 8.93
C ALA A 116 -48.30 30.94 7.95
N LEU A 117 -48.67 31.24 6.70
CA LEU A 117 -48.90 30.25 5.65
C LEU A 117 -47.60 29.57 5.19
N ARG A 118 -46.51 30.33 5.03
CA ARG A 118 -45.19 29.78 4.66
C ARG A 118 -44.70 28.83 5.75
N ASP A 119 -44.79 29.25 7.00
CA ASP A 119 -44.30 28.48 8.14
C ASP A 119 -45.19 27.24 8.40
N GLY A 120 -46.47 27.29 8.00
CA GLY A 120 -47.37 26.13 7.91
C GLY A 120 -47.21 25.27 6.64
N GLY A 121 -46.20 25.51 5.80
CA GLY A 121 -45.90 24.74 4.58
C GLY A 121 -46.83 25.00 3.39
N GLN A 122 -47.77 25.95 3.49
CA GLN A 122 -48.76 26.27 2.44
C GLN A 122 -48.18 27.28 1.43
N LEU A 123 -47.06 26.94 0.80
CA LEU A 123 -46.26 27.86 -0.04
C LEU A 123 -47.07 28.60 -1.14
N PRO A 124 -48.00 27.96 -1.89
CA PRO A 124 -48.82 28.67 -2.89
C PRO A 124 -49.77 29.72 -2.29
N ASN A 125 -50.30 29.46 -1.09
CA ASN A 125 -51.18 30.41 -0.40
C ASN A 125 -50.38 31.58 0.19
N ALA A 126 -49.16 31.31 0.68
CA ALA A 126 -48.22 32.33 1.13
C ALA A 126 -47.83 33.27 -0.02
N LEU A 127 -47.49 32.71 -1.18
CA LEU A 127 -47.21 33.44 -2.42
C LEU A 127 -48.37 34.38 -2.80
N GLY A 128 -49.60 33.87 -2.79
CA GLY A 128 -50.80 34.69 -3.04
C GLY A 128 -50.98 35.84 -2.04
N SER A 129 -50.60 35.63 -0.77
CA SER A 129 -50.67 36.66 0.28
C SER A 129 -49.61 37.74 0.08
N TYR A 130 -48.36 37.40 -0.26
CA TYR A 130 -47.33 38.39 -0.58
C TYR A 130 -47.64 39.17 -1.86
N LEU A 131 -48.22 38.52 -2.89
CA LEU A 131 -48.72 39.22 -4.07
C LEU A 131 -49.85 40.21 -3.73
N ALA A 132 -50.70 39.92 -2.74
CA ALA A 132 -51.71 40.86 -2.25
C ALA A 132 -51.07 42.08 -1.56
N VAL A 133 -50.00 41.89 -0.78
CA VAL A 133 -49.19 43.01 -0.24
C VAL A 133 -48.65 43.88 -1.38
N LEU A 134 -48.06 43.27 -2.41
CA LEU A 134 -47.47 43.99 -3.54
C LEU A 134 -48.51 44.67 -4.44
N ALA A 135 -49.73 44.15 -4.53
CA ALA A 135 -50.83 44.81 -5.23
C ALA A 135 -51.33 46.07 -4.49
N LEU A 136 -51.27 46.08 -3.15
CA LEU A 136 -51.60 47.22 -2.31
C LEU A 136 -50.43 48.22 -2.18
N GLN A 137 -49.20 47.72 -2.16
CA GLN A 137 -47.96 48.48 -1.94
C GLN A 137 -46.83 47.96 -2.87
N PRO A 138 -46.75 48.45 -4.12
CA PRO A 138 -45.77 47.97 -5.12
C PRO A 138 -44.29 48.23 -4.80
N GLU A 139 -43.99 49.01 -3.76
CA GLU A 139 -42.63 49.37 -3.33
C GLU A 139 -42.25 48.71 -1.98
N HIS A 140 -42.90 47.60 -1.62
CA HIS A 140 -42.68 46.89 -0.36
C HIS A 140 -41.53 45.87 -0.43
N ALA A 141 -40.28 46.32 -0.20
CA ALA A 141 -39.06 45.50 -0.28
C ALA A 141 -39.14 44.15 0.49
N GLU A 142 -39.73 44.14 1.69
CA GLU A 142 -39.87 42.93 2.51
C GLU A 142 -40.88 41.92 1.95
N ALA A 143 -41.88 42.37 1.19
CA ALA A 143 -42.83 41.45 0.55
C ALA A 143 -42.16 40.77 -0.65
N TYR A 144 -41.32 41.50 -1.41
CA TYR A 144 -40.46 40.92 -2.43
C TYR A 144 -39.44 39.91 -1.85
N SER A 145 -38.83 40.21 -0.70
CA SER A 145 -37.94 39.26 0.00
C SER A 145 -38.65 37.96 0.35
N ASN A 146 -39.77 38.05 1.08
CA ASN A 146 -40.50 36.87 1.55
C ASN A 146 -41.16 36.08 0.38
N LEU A 147 -41.53 36.76 -0.70
CA LEU A 147 -41.95 36.15 -1.96
C LEU A 147 -40.78 35.35 -2.59
N GLY A 148 -39.59 35.95 -2.67
CA GLY A 148 -38.37 35.29 -3.13
C GLY A 148 -38.01 34.05 -2.31
N ASP A 149 -38.09 34.12 -0.98
CA ASP A 149 -37.87 32.97 -0.09
C ASP A 149 -38.88 31.84 -0.33
N THR A 150 -40.14 32.20 -0.56
CA THR A 150 -41.20 31.22 -0.84
C THR A 150 -40.99 30.56 -2.21
N LEU A 151 -40.56 31.32 -3.23
CA LEU A 151 -40.19 30.81 -4.54
C LEU A 151 -38.95 29.91 -4.48
N LYS A 152 -37.93 30.27 -3.69
CA LYS A 152 -36.73 29.45 -3.42
C LYS A 152 -37.14 28.09 -2.81
N LEU A 153 -38.03 28.09 -1.82
CA LEU A 153 -38.57 26.87 -1.20
C LEU A 153 -39.41 26.02 -2.17
N MET A 154 -40.01 26.63 -3.20
CA MET A 154 -40.74 25.92 -4.27
C MET A 154 -39.84 25.43 -5.42
N GLY A 155 -38.54 25.79 -5.43
CA GLY A 155 -37.59 25.47 -6.51
C GLY A 155 -37.61 26.44 -7.70
N ASN A 156 -38.37 27.52 -7.64
CA ASN A 156 -38.47 28.54 -8.70
C ASN A 156 -37.31 29.56 -8.57
N LEU A 157 -36.08 29.10 -8.82
CA LEU A 157 -34.86 29.86 -8.52
C LEU A 157 -34.75 31.18 -9.32
N ASP A 158 -35.10 31.18 -10.61
CA ASP A 158 -35.04 32.38 -11.47
C ASP A 158 -36.03 33.46 -11.00
N GLU A 159 -37.25 33.07 -10.63
CA GLU A 159 -38.28 33.98 -10.12
C GLU A 159 -37.91 34.51 -8.74
N ALA A 160 -37.29 33.68 -7.89
CA ALA A 160 -36.75 34.09 -6.60
C ALA A 160 -35.64 35.15 -6.78
N GLN A 161 -34.72 34.95 -7.73
CA GLN A 161 -33.65 35.90 -8.05
C GLN A 161 -34.20 37.26 -8.47
N VAL A 162 -35.24 37.30 -9.31
CA VAL A 162 -35.92 38.54 -9.72
C VAL A 162 -36.56 39.24 -8.52
N CYS A 163 -37.19 38.49 -7.62
CA CYS A 163 -37.79 39.06 -6.40
C CYS A 163 -36.72 39.63 -5.44
N TYR A 164 -35.60 38.93 -5.24
CA TYR A 164 -34.49 39.42 -4.43
C TYR A 164 -33.83 40.67 -5.04
N ALA A 165 -33.59 40.67 -6.36
CA ALA A 165 -33.07 41.86 -7.05
C ALA A 165 -34.00 43.07 -6.85
N ARG A 166 -35.32 42.89 -7.00
CA ARG A 166 -36.30 43.96 -6.77
C ARG A 166 -36.37 44.42 -5.31
N ALA A 167 -36.18 43.51 -4.35
CA ALA A 167 -36.08 43.88 -2.93
C ALA A 167 -34.84 44.75 -2.66
N LEU A 168 -33.69 44.46 -3.31
CA LEU A 168 -32.46 45.24 -3.19
C LEU A 168 -32.53 46.59 -3.94
N GLU A 169 -33.21 46.68 -5.08
CA GLU A 169 -33.50 47.97 -5.73
C GLU A 169 -34.26 48.93 -4.81
N LEU A 170 -35.21 48.40 -4.03
CA LEU A 170 -36.04 49.16 -3.10
C LEU A 170 -35.33 49.42 -1.75
N ARG A 171 -34.45 48.51 -1.32
CA ARG A 171 -33.68 48.59 -0.07
C ARG A 171 -32.29 47.98 -0.27
N PRO A 172 -31.28 48.75 -0.72
CA PRO A 172 -29.93 48.21 -0.95
C PRO A 172 -29.25 47.65 0.30
N GLY A 173 -29.58 48.18 1.49
CA GLY A 173 -29.01 47.72 2.77
C GLY A 173 -29.65 46.45 3.35
N PHE A 174 -30.35 45.63 2.55
CA PHE A 174 -31.12 44.48 3.07
C PHE A 174 -30.24 43.23 3.22
N ALA A 175 -29.54 43.13 4.35
CA ALA A 175 -28.55 42.07 4.64
C ALA A 175 -29.08 40.64 4.41
N GLU A 176 -30.31 40.36 4.85
CA GLU A 176 -30.93 39.02 4.70
C GLU A 176 -31.14 38.65 3.22
N VAL A 177 -31.57 39.60 2.37
CA VAL A 177 -31.71 39.37 0.93
C VAL A 177 -30.35 39.15 0.28
N HIS A 178 -29.33 39.91 0.69
CA HIS A 178 -27.96 39.69 0.25
C HIS A 178 -27.45 38.28 0.62
N ASN A 179 -27.71 37.79 1.84
CA ASN A 179 -27.40 36.40 2.21
C ASN A 179 -28.17 35.40 1.32
N ASN A 180 -29.49 35.57 1.18
CA ASN A 180 -30.33 34.60 0.47
C ASN A 180 -30.01 34.53 -1.04
N LEU A 181 -29.56 35.65 -1.63
CA LEU A 181 -29.07 35.73 -3.00
C LEU A 181 -27.64 35.16 -3.13
N GLY A 182 -26.79 35.33 -2.13
CA GLY A 182 -25.47 34.69 -2.05
C GLY A 182 -25.56 33.16 -2.00
N GLU A 183 -26.52 32.61 -1.25
CA GLU A 183 -26.85 31.17 -1.22
C GLU A 183 -27.35 30.67 -2.59
N LEU A 184 -28.15 31.49 -3.29
CA LEU A 184 -28.67 31.13 -4.60
C LEU A 184 -27.53 30.98 -5.63
N TYR A 185 -26.60 31.94 -5.66
CA TYR A 185 -25.41 31.85 -6.51
C TYR A 185 -24.47 30.71 -6.09
N GLN A 186 -24.42 30.36 -4.81
CA GLN A 186 -23.68 29.20 -4.31
C GLN A 186 -24.24 27.88 -4.86
N GLN A 187 -25.58 27.75 -4.95
CA GLN A 187 -26.25 26.61 -5.58
C GLN A 187 -26.05 26.55 -7.11
N GLN A 188 -25.75 27.69 -7.74
CA GLN A 188 -25.44 27.81 -9.17
C GLN A 188 -23.93 27.71 -9.48
N GLU A 189 -23.09 27.42 -8.46
CA GLU A 189 -21.62 27.39 -8.56
C GLU A 189 -20.98 28.73 -9.01
N GLN A 190 -21.70 29.85 -8.87
CA GLN A 190 -21.25 31.19 -9.23
C GLN A 190 -20.52 31.83 -8.03
N TRP A 191 -19.37 31.27 -7.68
CA TRP A 191 -18.66 31.56 -6.42
C TRP A 191 -18.32 33.04 -6.22
N ASP A 192 -17.91 33.76 -7.27
CA ASP A 192 -17.54 35.18 -7.17
C ASP A 192 -18.76 36.07 -6.83
N LEU A 193 -19.91 35.81 -7.44
CA LEU A 193 -21.17 36.51 -7.16
C LEU A 193 -21.70 36.12 -5.78
N SER A 194 -21.61 34.84 -5.42
CA SER A 194 -21.95 34.35 -4.08
C SER A 194 -21.16 35.09 -2.99
N ALA A 195 -19.84 35.18 -3.15
CA ALA A 195 -18.97 35.89 -2.21
C ALA A 195 -19.30 37.38 -2.11
N ALA A 196 -19.44 38.08 -3.24
CA ALA A 196 -19.77 39.50 -3.25
C ALA A 196 -21.11 39.80 -2.56
N HIS A 197 -22.11 38.92 -2.70
CA HIS A 197 -23.38 39.07 -2.01
C HIS A 197 -23.29 38.79 -0.50
N PHE A 198 -22.49 37.81 -0.05
CA PHE A 198 -22.24 37.63 1.39
C PHE A 198 -21.42 38.76 2.00
N GLU A 199 -20.41 39.28 1.30
CA GLU A 199 -19.62 40.43 1.75
C GLU A 199 -20.52 41.67 1.90
N ALA A 200 -21.39 41.95 0.92
CA ALA A 200 -22.38 43.01 1.04
C ALA A 200 -23.39 42.78 2.18
N ALA A 201 -23.80 41.53 2.48
CA ALA A 201 -24.61 41.24 3.67
C ALA A 201 -23.88 41.61 4.96
N LEU A 202 -22.57 41.32 5.04
CA LEU A 202 -21.72 41.57 6.19
C LEU A 202 -21.32 43.04 6.36
N GLU A 203 -21.26 43.83 5.27
CA GLU A 203 -21.12 45.29 5.35
C GLU A 203 -22.33 45.94 6.06
N GLN A 204 -23.54 45.41 5.83
CA GLN A 204 -24.76 45.91 6.45
C GLN A 204 -24.98 45.32 7.86
N GLN A 205 -24.63 44.04 8.07
CA GLN A 205 -24.78 43.33 9.34
C GLN A 205 -23.54 42.48 9.67
N PRO A 206 -22.49 43.07 10.28
CA PRO A 206 -21.22 42.39 10.55
C PRO A 206 -21.29 41.15 11.46
N ASP A 207 -22.36 41.03 12.24
CA ASP A 207 -22.59 39.92 13.17
C ASP A 207 -23.63 38.90 12.65
N LEU A 208 -23.81 38.81 11.33
CA LEU A 208 -24.65 37.80 10.69
C LEU A 208 -23.87 36.46 10.55
N ALA A 209 -23.99 35.58 11.55
CA ALA A 209 -23.25 34.31 11.60
C ALA A 209 -23.46 33.41 10.36
N ALA A 210 -24.68 33.40 9.79
CA ALA A 210 -25.01 32.63 8.59
C ALA A 210 -24.21 33.10 7.37
N ALA A 211 -24.10 34.42 7.14
CA ALA A 211 -23.33 34.98 6.04
C ALA A 211 -21.82 34.72 6.20
N HIS A 212 -21.28 34.78 7.42
CA HIS A 212 -19.89 34.35 7.68
C HIS A 212 -19.68 32.87 7.38
N TYR A 213 -20.59 31.98 7.80
CA TYR A 213 -20.49 30.55 7.49
C TYR A 213 -20.56 30.29 5.99
N ASN A 214 -21.56 30.84 5.30
CA ASN A 214 -21.77 30.63 3.87
C ASN A 214 -20.62 31.22 3.03
N LEU A 215 -20.12 32.42 3.37
CA LEU A 215 -18.91 32.98 2.75
C LEU A 215 -17.69 32.06 2.94
N GLY A 216 -17.56 31.43 4.12
CA GLY A 216 -16.53 30.43 4.36
C GLY A 216 -16.61 29.23 3.41
N VAL A 217 -17.82 28.72 3.15
CA VAL A 217 -18.04 27.63 2.18
C VAL A 217 -17.68 28.07 0.77
N THR A 218 -18.08 29.28 0.36
CA THR A 218 -17.74 29.84 -0.96
C THR A 218 -16.23 30.06 -1.12
N ARG A 219 -15.54 30.61 -0.11
CA ARG A 219 -14.07 30.76 -0.12
C ARG A 219 -13.35 29.41 -0.17
N GLN A 220 -13.88 28.37 0.50
CA GLN A 220 -13.34 27.01 0.41
C GLN A 220 -13.50 26.43 -0.99
N ALA A 221 -14.66 26.60 -1.64
CA ALA A 221 -14.88 26.16 -3.03
C ALA A 221 -13.96 26.89 -4.04
N GLN A 222 -13.56 28.13 -3.75
CA GLN A 222 -12.55 28.89 -4.50
C GLN A 222 -11.10 28.50 -4.17
N GLY A 223 -10.86 27.53 -3.27
CA GLY A 223 -9.52 27.13 -2.82
C GLY A 223 -8.84 28.09 -1.83
N MET A 224 -9.53 29.12 -1.35
CA MET A 224 -9.02 30.12 -0.41
C MET A 224 -9.17 29.63 1.05
N LEU A 225 -8.46 28.55 1.37
CA LEU A 225 -8.68 27.77 2.61
C LEU A 225 -8.48 28.59 3.90
N GLU A 226 -7.43 29.40 4.03
CA GLU A 226 -7.23 30.23 5.24
C GLU A 226 -8.30 31.32 5.41
N GLU A 227 -8.84 31.86 4.31
CA GLU A 227 -9.97 32.80 4.36
C GLU A 227 -11.26 32.08 4.79
N ALA A 228 -11.50 30.87 4.30
CA ALA A 228 -12.60 30.02 4.76
C ALA A 228 -12.50 29.74 6.27
N LEU A 229 -11.31 29.41 6.79
CA LEU A 229 -11.08 29.24 8.23
C LEU A 229 -11.35 30.51 9.03
N ALA A 230 -10.98 31.69 8.51
CA ALA A 230 -11.28 32.97 9.16
C ALA A 230 -12.80 33.22 9.24
N CYS A 231 -13.52 32.95 8.14
CA CYS A 231 -14.97 33.07 8.06
C CYS A 231 -15.69 32.10 9.03
N TYR A 232 -15.31 30.81 9.05
CA TYR A 232 -15.86 29.83 9.99
C TYR A 232 -15.58 30.21 11.45
N ARG A 233 -14.37 30.66 11.79
CA ARG A 233 -14.02 31.17 13.13
C ARG A 233 -14.86 32.37 13.51
N ARG A 234 -15.18 33.28 12.57
CA ARG A 234 -16.03 34.45 12.84
C ARG A 234 -17.49 34.06 13.05
N ALA A 235 -18.04 33.12 12.26
CA ALA A 235 -19.37 32.55 12.48
C ALA A 235 -19.50 31.93 13.89
N LEU A 236 -18.51 31.13 14.30
CA LEU A 236 -18.45 30.48 15.61
C LEU A 236 -18.22 31.46 16.78
N ALA A 237 -17.56 32.59 16.54
CA ALA A 237 -17.44 33.66 17.54
C ALA A 237 -18.78 34.39 17.80
N ILE A 238 -19.73 34.29 16.87
CA ILE A 238 -21.08 34.86 16.99
C ILE A 238 -22.06 33.83 17.58
N ASP A 239 -22.10 32.61 17.04
CA ASP A 239 -22.84 31.48 17.63
C ASP A 239 -21.99 30.19 17.71
N PRO A 240 -21.46 29.86 18.90
CA PRO A 240 -20.67 28.65 19.13
C PRO A 240 -21.44 27.32 18.97
N ARG A 241 -22.75 27.34 18.74
CA ARG A 241 -23.59 26.12 18.65
C ARG A 241 -23.77 25.63 17.21
N LEU A 242 -23.23 26.34 16.23
CA LEU A 242 -23.29 25.95 14.82
C LEU A 242 -22.37 24.74 14.57
N VAL A 243 -22.94 23.61 14.17
CA VAL A 243 -22.20 22.35 13.97
C VAL A 243 -21.44 22.33 12.64
N GLN A 244 -22.05 22.88 11.59
CA GLN A 244 -21.53 22.84 10.22
C GLN A 244 -20.20 23.59 10.04
N PRO A 245 -19.99 24.80 10.63
CA PRO A 245 -18.69 25.46 10.60
C PRO A 245 -17.57 24.61 11.18
N TYR A 246 -17.80 23.88 12.27
CA TYR A 246 -16.78 23.00 12.87
C TYR A 246 -16.40 21.83 11.94
N ASN A 247 -17.37 21.18 11.29
CA ASN A 247 -17.06 20.15 10.29
C ASN A 247 -16.28 20.71 9.10
N ASN A 248 -16.73 21.82 8.51
CA ASN A 248 -16.09 22.36 7.30
C ASN A 248 -14.71 22.98 7.60
N MET A 249 -14.54 23.56 8.79
CA MET A 249 -13.22 23.97 9.31
C MET A 249 -12.30 22.75 9.42
N GLY A 250 -12.81 21.60 9.88
CA GLY A 250 -12.05 20.34 9.89
C GLY A 250 -11.65 19.84 8.50
N ILE A 251 -12.49 20.03 7.48
CA ILE A 251 -12.18 19.65 6.09
C ILE A 251 -11.05 20.55 5.55
N ALA A 252 -11.21 21.88 5.63
CA ALA A 252 -10.20 22.83 5.17
C ALA A 252 -8.85 22.71 5.91
N LEU A 253 -8.88 22.42 7.22
CA LEU A 253 -7.66 22.14 8.00
C LEU A 253 -6.96 20.84 7.54
N ARG A 254 -7.72 19.80 7.15
CA ARG A 254 -7.16 18.56 6.62
C ARG A 254 -6.49 18.78 5.26
N GLU A 255 -7.14 19.52 4.37
CA GLU A 255 -6.58 19.92 3.06
C GLU A 255 -5.29 20.76 3.20
N LEU A 256 -5.18 21.57 4.27
CA LEU A 256 -3.95 22.30 4.63
C LEU A 256 -2.88 21.44 5.36
N GLY A 257 -3.14 20.15 5.59
CA GLY A 257 -2.24 19.27 6.36
C GLY A 257 -2.19 19.54 7.87
N ARG A 258 -3.07 20.39 8.40
CA ARG A 258 -3.16 20.80 9.82
C ARG A 258 -3.98 19.78 10.63
N LEU A 259 -3.55 18.52 10.60
CA LEU A 259 -4.34 17.36 11.04
C LEU A 259 -4.82 17.45 12.51
N ASP A 260 -4.00 17.93 13.44
CA ASP A 260 -4.40 18.04 14.86
C ASP A 260 -5.50 19.08 15.09
N GLU A 261 -5.45 20.20 14.36
CA GLU A 261 -6.52 21.20 14.40
C GLU A 261 -7.79 20.67 13.72
N ALA A 262 -7.65 19.90 12.64
CA ALA A 262 -8.78 19.24 11.98
C ALA A 262 -9.50 18.28 12.94
N VAL A 263 -8.73 17.44 13.64
CA VAL A 263 -9.24 16.53 14.69
C VAL A 263 -9.98 17.30 15.79
N ALA A 264 -9.42 18.42 16.28
CA ALA A 264 -10.09 19.25 17.29
C ALA A 264 -11.40 19.88 16.76
N ALA A 265 -11.43 20.28 15.49
CA ALA A 265 -12.63 20.82 14.84
C ALA A 265 -13.75 19.77 14.74
N TYR A 266 -13.44 18.55 14.29
CA TYR A 266 -14.43 17.46 14.25
C TYR A 266 -14.90 17.05 15.65
N GLN A 267 -14.01 17.03 16.65
CA GLN A 267 -14.40 16.78 18.05
C GLN A 267 -15.40 17.82 18.57
N ALA A 268 -15.21 19.10 18.23
CA ALA A 268 -16.17 20.15 18.58
C ALA A 268 -17.52 19.98 17.87
N ALA A 269 -17.54 19.61 16.58
CA ALA A 269 -18.78 19.29 15.85
C ALA A 269 -19.54 18.13 16.53
N LEU A 270 -18.83 17.05 16.88
CA LEU A 270 -19.41 15.85 17.49
C LEU A 270 -19.78 16.01 18.97
N ALA A 271 -19.19 16.98 19.68
CA ALA A 271 -19.64 17.37 21.02
C ALA A 271 -21.02 18.05 21.01
N LEU A 272 -21.38 18.72 19.90
CA LEU A 272 -22.67 19.34 19.69
C LEU A 272 -23.69 18.37 19.05
N ALA A 273 -23.25 17.53 18.12
CA ALA A 273 -24.06 16.53 17.43
C ALA A 273 -23.31 15.18 17.30
N PRO A 274 -23.42 14.29 18.30
CA PRO A 274 -22.69 13.00 18.32
C PRO A 274 -22.95 12.10 17.10
N ASP A 275 -24.16 12.19 16.55
CA ASP A 275 -24.65 11.36 15.44
C ASP A 275 -24.51 12.09 14.07
N PHE A 276 -23.56 13.02 13.93
CA PHE A 276 -23.30 13.68 12.65
C PHE A 276 -22.41 12.79 11.76
N ALA A 277 -23.05 11.93 10.96
CA ALA A 277 -22.39 10.90 10.14
C ALA A 277 -21.27 11.45 9.23
N GLU A 278 -21.46 12.60 8.59
CA GLU A 278 -20.47 13.26 7.75
C GLU A 278 -19.22 13.64 8.56
N ALA A 279 -19.40 14.25 9.73
CA ALA A 279 -18.28 14.61 10.61
C ALA A 279 -17.59 13.37 11.18
N LEU A 280 -18.30 12.28 11.48
CA LEU A 280 -17.72 10.99 11.89
C LEU A 280 -16.83 10.40 10.77
N ASN A 281 -17.31 10.41 9.52
CA ASN A 281 -16.54 9.95 8.36
C ASN A 281 -15.31 10.84 8.12
N ASN A 282 -15.48 12.16 8.11
CA ASN A 282 -14.40 13.10 7.84
C ASN A 282 -13.32 13.08 8.95
N PHE A 283 -13.72 12.88 10.21
CA PHE A 283 -12.82 12.67 11.34
C PHE A 283 -12.06 11.35 11.22
N GLY A 284 -12.71 10.25 10.82
CA GLY A 284 -12.04 8.99 10.52
C GLY A 284 -10.95 9.16 9.45
N GLY A 285 -11.22 9.95 8.41
CA GLY A 285 -10.24 10.27 7.37
C GLY A 285 -9.01 11.01 7.91
N ALA A 286 -9.23 12.06 8.72
CA ALA A 286 -8.13 12.80 9.35
C ALA A 286 -7.29 11.93 10.32
N LEU A 287 -7.92 10.98 11.01
CA LEU A 287 -7.21 10.03 11.87
C LEU A 287 -6.38 9.02 11.06
N LEU A 288 -6.86 8.54 9.89
CA LEU A 288 -6.04 7.71 8.99
C LEU A 288 -4.82 8.46 8.45
N GLU A 289 -5.00 9.72 8.03
CA GLU A 289 -3.88 10.57 7.56
C GLU A 289 -2.87 10.83 8.69
N ARG A 290 -3.31 10.89 9.95
CA ARG A 290 -2.45 10.95 11.15
C ARG A 290 -1.91 9.59 11.62
N GLN A 291 -2.20 8.51 10.91
CA GLN A 291 -1.82 7.11 11.23
C GLN A 291 -2.49 6.50 12.48
N ASP A 292 -3.51 7.14 13.06
CA ASP A 292 -4.30 6.63 14.19
C ASP A 292 -5.39 5.62 13.72
N THR A 293 -4.96 4.54 13.07
CA THR A 293 -5.84 3.61 12.34
C THR A 293 -6.98 3.02 13.19
N GLU A 294 -6.72 2.63 14.44
CA GLU A 294 -7.76 2.05 15.30
C GLU A 294 -8.81 3.09 15.74
N ALA A 295 -8.38 4.34 15.98
CA ALA A 295 -9.31 5.42 16.29
C ALA A 295 -10.17 5.78 15.07
N ALA A 296 -9.58 5.77 13.87
CA ALA A 296 -10.29 5.93 12.60
C ALA A 296 -11.36 4.85 12.40
N ILE A 297 -11.01 3.56 12.59
CA ILE A 297 -11.95 2.43 12.52
C ILE A 297 -13.18 2.69 13.40
N GLN A 298 -12.98 3.11 14.66
CA GLN A 298 -14.10 3.41 15.57
C GLN A 298 -14.99 4.56 15.07
N ARG A 299 -14.42 5.61 14.45
CA ARG A 299 -15.21 6.72 13.92
C ARG A 299 -16.02 6.30 12.70
N PHE A 300 -15.44 5.54 11.78
CA PHE A 300 -16.15 5.01 10.61
C PHE A 300 -17.22 3.98 10.99
N GLN A 301 -16.95 3.08 11.94
CA GLN A 301 -17.95 2.18 12.52
C GLN A 301 -19.14 2.95 13.10
N HIS A 302 -18.89 4.07 13.79
CA HIS A 302 -19.97 4.91 14.29
C HIS A 302 -20.75 5.56 13.13
N ALA A 303 -20.06 6.08 12.10
CA ALA A 303 -20.70 6.67 10.92
C ALA A 303 -21.66 5.71 10.21
N VAL A 304 -21.26 4.46 9.98
CA VAL A 304 -22.14 3.44 9.35
C VAL A 304 -23.20 2.87 10.30
N THR A 305 -23.01 2.99 11.62
CA THR A 305 -24.05 2.64 12.61
C THR A 305 -25.18 3.67 12.62
N VAL A 306 -24.81 4.96 12.56
CA VAL A 306 -25.75 6.08 12.50
C VAL A 306 -26.43 6.18 11.13
N ARG A 307 -25.68 5.94 10.04
CA ARG A 307 -26.18 5.96 8.66
C ARG A 307 -25.79 4.68 7.89
N PRO A 308 -26.59 3.60 7.99
CA PRO A 308 -26.31 2.30 7.36
C PRO A 308 -26.31 2.29 5.82
N ASP A 309 -26.75 3.37 5.17
CA ASP A 309 -26.73 3.56 3.72
C ASP A 309 -25.53 4.42 3.23
N TYR A 310 -24.59 4.76 4.11
CA TYR A 310 -23.44 5.63 3.77
C TYR A 310 -22.29 4.88 3.08
N ALA A 311 -22.40 4.71 1.76
CA ALA A 311 -21.42 3.97 0.95
C ALA A 311 -19.96 4.47 1.07
N GLU A 312 -19.75 5.79 1.16
CA GLU A 312 -18.42 6.40 1.33
C GLU A 312 -17.79 6.02 2.68
N ALA A 313 -18.59 6.00 3.77
CA ALA A 313 -18.10 5.58 5.09
C ALA A 313 -17.76 4.09 5.13
N TYR A 314 -18.49 3.24 4.41
CA TYR A 314 -18.10 1.84 4.22
C TYR A 314 -16.78 1.70 3.43
N CYS A 315 -16.58 2.46 2.36
CA CYS A 315 -15.32 2.44 1.62
C CYS A 315 -14.13 2.87 2.51
N ASN A 316 -14.29 3.96 3.26
CA ASN A 316 -13.24 4.44 4.16
C ASN A 316 -12.97 3.49 5.34
N LEU A 317 -14.01 2.84 5.89
CA LEU A 317 -13.86 1.77 6.88
C LEU A 317 -13.08 0.58 6.31
N GLY A 318 -13.37 0.19 5.06
CA GLY A 318 -12.65 -0.86 4.35
C GLY A 318 -11.17 -0.52 4.16
N ILE A 319 -10.85 0.73 3.80
CA ILE A 319 -9.47 1.23 3.72
C ILE A 319 -8.78 1.16 5.08
N ALA A 320 -9.46 1.55 6.17
CA ALA A 320 -8.93 1.48 7.53
C ALA A 320 -8.64 0.04 8.00
N TYR A 321 -9.55 -0.90 7.70
CA TYR A 321 -9.33 -2.33 7.95
C TYR A 321 -8.17 -2.88 7.10
N LYS A 322 -8.09 -2.50 5.82
CA LYS A 322 -6.97 -2.90 4.94
C LYS A 322 -5.62 -2.40 5.48
N ALA A 323 -5.57 -1.16 5.95
CA ALA A 323 -4.38 -0.55 6.56
C ALA A 323 -3.94 -1.23 7.87
N SER A 324 -4.87 -1.82 8.62
CA SER A 324 -4.61 -2.65 9.81
C SER A 324 -4.49 -4.15 9.51
N TYR A 325 -4.40 -4.54 8.23
CA TYR A 325 -4.31 -5.93 7.74
C TYR A 325 -5.51 -6.82 8.14
N ARG A 326 -6.66 -6.21 8.45
CA ARG A 326 -7.95 -6.86 8.74
C ARG A 326 -8.71 -7.10 7.43
N LEU A 327 -8.09 -7.91 6.56
CA LEU A 327 -8.44 -7.98 5.14
C LEU A 327 -9.84 -8.56 4.87
N GLU A 328 -10.35 -9.48 5.68
CA GLU A 328 -11.71 -10.02 5.50
C GLU A 328 -12.78 -8.98 5.88
N GLU A 329 -12.60 -8.23 6.98
CA GLU A 329 -13.51 -7.12 7.31
C GLU A 329 -13.45 -6.01 6.27
N ALA A 330 -12.27 -5.76 5.67
CA ALA A 330 -12.13 -4.83 4.56
C ALA A 330 -12.98 -5.24 3.35
N LEU A 331 -12.94 -6.52 2.95
CA LEU A 331 -13.77 -7.05 1.85
C LEU A 331 -15.26 -6.81 2.10
N ILE A 332 -15.77 -7.15 3.29
CA ILE A 332 -17.19 -6.95 3.65
C ILE A 332 -17.59 -5.46 3.52
N CYS A 333 -16.72 -4.55 3.96
CA CYS A 333 -16.96 -3.11 3.85
C CYS A 333 -17.00 -2.63 2.39
N PHE A 334 -16.08 -3.09 1.54
CA PHE A 334 -16.12 -2.73 0.12
C PHE A 334 -17.31 -3.36 -0.62
N GLU A 335 -17.71 -4.59 -0.30
CA GLU A 335 -18.92 -5.23 -0.85
C GLU A 335 -20.19 -4.45 -0.48
N ASN A 336 -20.31 -3.96 0.76
CA ASN A 336 -21.40 -3.09 1.18
C ASN A 336 -21.39 -1.76 0.41
N ALA A 337 -20.23 -1.11 0.24
CA ALA A 337 -20.11 0.13 -0.53
C ALA A 337 -20.54 -0.06 -2.00
N VAL A 338 -20.15 -1.17 -2.63
CA VAL A 338 -20.60 -1.56 -3.99
C VAL A 338 -22.10 -1.82 -4.03
N HIS A 339 -22.67 -2.49 -3.03
CA HIS A 339 -24.10 -2.79 -2.99
C HIS A 339 -24.96 -1.52 -2.85
N LEU A 340 -24.56 -0.61 -1.95
CA LEU A 340 -25.25 0.66 -1.70
C LEU A 340 -25.12 1.64 -2.88
N LYS A 341 -23.94 1.72 -3.50
CA LYS A 341 -23.64 2.66 -4.59
C LYS A 341 -22.91 1.94 -5.74
N PRO A 342 -23.63 1.20 -6.62
CA PRO A 342 -23.00 0.40 -7.67
C PRO A 342 -22.10 1.18 -8.63
N GLY A 343 -22.32 2.48 -8.82
CA GLY A 343 -21.49 3.36 -9.64
C GLY A 343 -20.26 3.96 -8.96
N TYR A 344 -19.93 3.55 -7.72
CA TYR A 344 -18.76 4.03 -7.00
C TYR A 344 -17.53 3.17 -7.36
N ALA A 345 -16.51 3.77 -7.99
CA ALA A 345 -15.37 3.03 -8.56
C ALA A 345 -14.39 2.48 -7.51
N ASP A 346 -14.02 3.28 -6.51
CA ASP A 346 -12.93 2.94 -5.59
C ASP A 346 -13.12 1.59 -4.87
N PRO A 347 -14.32 1.24 -4.34
CA PRO A 347 -14.57 -0.07 -3.74
C PRO A 347 -14.25 -1.27 -4.64
N TYR A 348 -14.49 -1.19 -5.96
CA TYR A 348 -14.21 -2.30 -6.89
C TYR A 348 -12.70 -2.54 -7.04
N ALA A 349 -11.93 -1.45 -7.18
CA ALA A 349 -10.48 -1.52 -7.21
C ALA A 349 -9.93 -2.04 -5.88
N MET A 350 -10.49 -1.60 -4.75
CA MET A 350 -10.10 -2.09 -3.43
C MET A 350 -10.46 -3.57 -3.19
N LEU A 351 -11.56 -4.07 -3.74
CA LEU A 351 -11.91 -5.51 -3.70
C LEU A 351 -10.89 -6.35 -4.47
N ALA A 352 -10.46 -5.89 -5.65
CA ALA A 352 -9.41 -6.57 -6.41
C ALA A 352 -8.07 -6.60 -5.65
N LEU A 353 -7.62 -5.45 -5.14
CA LEU A 353 -6.36 -5.32 -4.40
C LEU A 353 -6.38 -6.12 -3.08
N THR A 354 -7.48 -6.10 -2.33
CA THR A 354 -7.59 -6.82 -1.05
C THR A 354 -7.66 -8.35 -1.26
N ASN A 355 -8.28 -8.82 -2.35
CA ASN A 355 -8.17 -10.23 -2.74
C ASN A 355 -6.76 -10.60 -3.20
N ALA A 356 -6.03 -9.70 -3.86
CA ALA A 356 -4.64 -9.93 -4.23
C ALA A 356 -3.73 -10.04 -2.99
N ASP A 357 -3.91 -9.18 -1.98
CA ASP A 357 -3.19 -9.27 -0.70
C ASP A 357 -3.44 -10.62 0.00
N LEU A 358 -4.70 -11.08 0.01
CA LEU A 358 -5.13 -12.40 0.51
C LEU A 358 -4.66 -13.59 -0.36
N GLN A 359 -3.90 -13.36 -1.44
CA GLN A 359 -3.50 -14.37 -2.44
C GLN A 359 -4.68 -15.08 -3.12
N ARG A 360 -5.89 -14.49 -3.07
CA ARG A 360 -7.11 -14.96 -3.74
C ARG A 360 -7.09 -14.51 -5.21
N HIS A 361 -6.10 -14.97 -5.97
CA HIS A 361 -5.79 -14.45 -7.30
C HIS A 361 -6.98 -14.53 -8.28
N VAL A 362 -7.78 -15.60 -8.24
CA VAL A 362 -8.97 -15.77 -9.11
C VAL A 362 -10.04 -14.72 -8.81
N GLN A 363 -10.29 -14.46 -7.53
CA GLN A 363 -11.22 -13.41 -7.09
C GLN A 363 -10.69 -12.02 -7.41
N ALA A 364 -9.37 -11.78 -7.23
CA ALA A 364 -8.73 -10.53 -7.61
C ALA A 364 -8.89 -10.24 -9.12
N LEU A 365 -8.65 -11.24 -9.97
CA LEU A 365 -8.85 -11.15 -11.42
C LEU A 365 -10.32 -10.83 -11.76
N ALA A 366 -11.29 -11.54 -11.18
CA ALA A 366 -12.71 -11.30 -11.43
C ALA A 366 -13.16 -9.88 -11.02
N TRP A 367 -12.61 -9.32 -9.93
CA TRP A 367 -12.87 -7.94 -9.55
C TRP A 367 -12.16 -6.93 -10.46
N CYS A 368 -10.95 -7.21 -10.96
CA CYS A 368 -10.30 -6.39 -12.00
C CYS A 368 -11.13 -6.36 -13.29
N GLU A 369 -11.58 -7.52 -13.78
CA GLU A 369 -12.43 -7.65 -14.97
C GLU A 369 -13.76 -6.88 -14.79
N LYS A 370 -14.40 -7.00 -13.62
CA LYS A 370 -15.63 -6.25 -13.30
C LYS A 370 -15.40 -4.74 -13.23
N THR A 371 -14.28 -4.30 -12.65
CA THR A 371 -13.88 -2.88 -12.64
C THR A 371 -13.71 -2.36 -14.06
N LEU A 372 -13.00 -3.10 -14.91
CA LEU A 372 -12.73 -2.71 -16.28
C LEU A 372 -13.99 -2.72 -17.17
N ALA A 373 -14.93 -3.65 -16.94
CA ALA A 373 -16.21 -3.69 -17.63
C ALA A 373 -17.09 -2.45 -17.35
N MET A 374 -16.92 -1.81 -16.19
CA MET A 374 -17.63 -0.59 -15.79
C MET A 374 -16.88 0.70 -16.17
N TRP A 375 -15.54 0.67 -16.13
CA TRP A 375 -14.67 1.81 -16.45
C TRP A 375 -13.58 1.41 -17.46
N PRO A 376 -13.94 1.16 -18.74
CA PRO A 376 -13.02 0.61 -19.76
C PRO A 376 -11.82 1.50 -20.08
N ASP A 377 -11.93 2.80 -19.83
CA ASP A 377 -10.88 3.80 -20.05
C ASP A 377 -10.04 4.08 -18.80
N SER A 378 -10.27 3.37 -17.68
CA SER A 378 -9.47 3.53 -16.47
C SER A 378 -8.09 2.89 -16.60
N ALA A 379 -7.05 3.72 -16.72
CA ALA A 379 -5.65 3.27 -16.70
C ALA A 379 -5.32 2.45 -15.43
N ALA A 380 -5.90 2.81 -14.28
CA ALA A 380 -5.71 2.08 -13.02
C ALA A 380 -6.38 0.69 -13.05
N ALA A 381 -7.53 0.53 -13.72
CA ALA A 381 -8.18 -0.77 -13.87
C ALA A 381 -7.35 -1.71 -14.76
N HIS A 382 -6.84 -1.22 -15.90
CA HIS A 382 -5.90 -1.96 -16.76
C HIS A 382 -4.61 -2.35 -16.02
N PHE A 383 -4.05 -1.44 -15.22
CA PHE A 383 -2.86 -1.72 -14.42
C PHE A 383 -3.12 -2.83 -13.37
N ASN A 384 -4.21 -2.73 -12.60
CA ASN A 384 -4.57 -3.75 -11.60
C ASN A 384 -4.88 -5.11 -12.25
N LEU A 385 -5.47 -5.11 -13.45
CA LEU A 385 -5.67 -6.33 -14.25
C LEU A 385 -4.32 -6.95 -14.67
N GLY A 386 -3.36 -6.13 -15.10
CA GLY A 386 -2.01 -6.57 -15.42
C GLY A 386 -1.29 -7.19 -14.21
N VAL A 387 -1.41 -6.58 -13.02
CA VAL A 387 -0.87 -7.13 -11.76
C VAL A 387 -1.54 -8.47 -11.41
N ALA A 388 -2.87 -8.59 -11.60
CA ALA A 388 -3.58 -9.85 -11.37
C ALA A 388 -3.09 -10.98 -12.29
N PHE A 389 -2.87 -10.70 -13.58
CA PHE A 389 -2.28 -11.67 -14.51
C PHE A 389 -0.82 -12.00 -14.16
N ALA A 390 0.00 -11.00 -13.80
CA ALA A 390 1.39 -11.22 -13.40
C ALA A 390 1.51 -12.14 -12.19
N ASN A 391 0.66 -11.95 -11.17
CA ASN A 391 0.59 -12.82 -9.99
C ASN A 391 0.16 -14.27 -10.32
N MET A 392 -0.56 -14.48 -11.43
CA MET A 392 -0.88 -15.81 -11.97
C MET A 392 0.21 -16.38 -12.91
N ASN A 393 1.34 -15.70 -13.08
CA ASN A 393 2.36 -15.99 -14.10
C ASN A 393 1.83 -15.98 -15.55
N ARG A 394 0.72 -15.26 -15.81
CA ARG A 394 0.09 -15.08 -17.14
C ARG A 394 0.73 -13.89 -17.86
N LEU A 395 2.04 -13.96 -18.06
CA LEU A 395 2.88 -12.81 -18.43
C LEU A 395 2.48 -12.10 -19.73
N GLY A 396 1.97 -12.83 -20.74
CA GLY A 396 1.53 -12.22 -22.01
C GLY A 396 0.29 -11.33 -21.84
N GLU A 397 -0.63 -11.74 -20.97
CA GLU A 397 -1.87 -11.01 -20.67
C GLU A 397 -1.59 -9.84 -19.71
N ALA A 398 -0.59 -10.00 -18.82
CA ALA A 398 -0.05 -8.92 -18.01
C ALA A 398 0.56 -7.80 -18.87
N VAL A 399 1.44 -8.15 -19.83
CA VAL A 399 2.01 -7.21 -20.81
C VAL A 399 0.92 -6.42 -21.53
N ALA A 400 -0.04 -7.11 -22.16
CA ALA A 400 -1.12 -6.46 -22.90
C ALA A 400 -1.93 -5.48 -22.02
N SER A 401 -2.19 -5.85 -20.76
CA SER A 401 -2.92 -5.01 -19.80
C SER A 401 -2.11 -3.78 -19.38
N PHE A 402 -0.80 -3.91 -19.12
CA PHE A 402 0.07 -2.76 -18.83
C PHE A 402 0.21 -1.83 -20.03
N GLU A 403 0.31 -2.36 -21.26
CA GLU A 403 0.29 -1.55 -22.49
C GLU A 403 -1.03 -0.79 -22.65
N GLN A 404 -2.19 -1.40 -22.31
CA GLN A 404 -3.45 -0.66 -22.29
C GLN A 404 -3.44 0.46 -21.23
N ALA A 405 -2.89 0.23 -20.04
CA ALA A 405 -2.79 1.24 -18.98
C ALA A 405 -1.93 2.43 -19.42
N ILE A 406 -0.75 2.16 -20.00
CA ILE A 406 0.16 3.18 -20.55
C ILE A 406 -0.49 3.94 -21.71
N LEU A 407 -1.26 3.27 -22.58
CA LEU A 407 -1.95 3.93 -23.69
C LEU A 407 -3.02 4.95 -23.22
N ARG A 408 -3.65 4.75 -22.04
CA ARG A 408 -4.56 5.75 -21.45
C ARG A 408 -3.83 6.80 -20.63
N LYS A 409 -2.70 6.44 -20.02
CA LYS A 409 -1.91 7.32 -19.15
C LYS A 409 -0.40 7.10 -19.41
N PRO A 410 0.19 7.77 -20.41
CA PRO A 410 1.60 7.57 -20.78
C PRO A 410 2.59 7.87 -19.66
N GLU A 411 2.23 8.77 -18.74
CA GLU A 411 3.02 9.15 -17.57
C GLU A 411 2.88 8.21 -16.36
N PHE A 412 2.25 7.05 -16.51
CA PHE A 412 2.05 6.08 -15.44
C PHE A 412 3.32 5.24 -15.16
N ALA A 413 4.26 5.83 -14.41
CA ALA A 413 5.57 5.23 -14.10
C ALA A 413 5.49 3.79 -13.53
N ASP A 414 4.50 3.49 -12.68
CA ASP A 414 4.33 2.15 -12.08
C ASP A 414 3.93 1.10 -13.14
N ALA A 415 3.14 1.49 -14.15
CA ALA A 415 2.78 0.61 -15.26
C ALA A 415 4.00 0.32 -16.16
N TRP A 416 4.86 1.32 -16.40
CA TRP A 416 6.14 1.12 -17.09
C TRP A 416 7.07 0.18 -16.32
N ASN A 417 7.22 0.36 -15.00
CA ASN A 417 8.01 -0.55 -14.16
C ASN A 417 7.47 -1.99 -14.26
N ASN A 418 6.16 -2.19 -14.09
CA ASN A 418 5.60 -3.54 -14.08
C ASN A 418 5.56 -4.20 -15.48
N LEU A 419 5.44 -3.41 -16.55
CA LEU A 419 5.69 -3.89 -17.92
C LEU A 419 7.13 -4.35 -18.09
N GLY A 420 8.10 -3.58 -17.58
CA GLY A 420 9.51 -3.96 -17.58
C GLY A 420 9.78 -5.25 -16.81
N VAL A 421 9.15 -5.44 -15.64
CA VAL A 421 9.22 -6.70 -14.88
C VAL A 421 8.65 -7.86 -15.71
N ALA A 422 7.47 -7.70 -16.32
CA ALA A 422 6.86 -8.75 -17.13
C ALA A 422 7.72 -9.13 -18.35
N TYR A 423 8.38 -8.15 -18.99
CA TYR A 423 9.35 -8.40 -20.05
C TYR A 423 10.63 -9.09 -19.55
N LYS A 424 11.15 -8.71 -18.39
CA LYS A 424 12.32 -9.37 -17.79
C LYS A 424 12.04 -10.85 -17.49
N GLU A 425 10.87 -11.19 -16.96
CA GLU A 425 10.46 -12.58 -16.70
C GLU A 425 10.20 -13.38 -18.00
N GLN A 426 9.90 -12.71 -19.12
CA GLN A 426 9.88 -13.32 -20.47
C GLN A 426 11.28 -13.44 -21.11
N GLY A 427 12.35 -12.98 -20.45
CA GLY A 427 13.71 -12.91 -21.02
C GLY A 427 13.89 -11.78 -22.05
N ARG A 428 12.90 -10.89 -22.21
CA ARG A 428 12.93 -9.72 -23.12
C ARG A 428 13.67 -8.55 -22.47
N TYR A 429 14.97 -8.73 -22.24
CA TYR A 429 15.73 -7.81 -21.39
C TYR A 429 15.90 -6.39 -21.97
N ASP A 430 16.02 -6.21 -23.29
CA ASP A 430 16.17 -4.86 -23.89
C ASP A 430 14.87 -4.05 -23.81
N ASP A 431 13.71 -4.71 -23.99
CA ASP A 431 12.39 -4.11 -23.75
C ASP A 431 12.22 -3.76 -22.26
N ALA A 432 12.67 -4.65 -21.36
CA ALA A 432 12.63 -4.43 -19.93
C ALA A 432 13.47 -3.21 -19.50
N VAL A 433 14.72 -3.13 -19.96
CA VAL A 433 15.62 -1.97 -19.75
C VAL A 433 14.94 -0.69 -20.22
N SER A 434 14.42 -0.68 -21.44
CA SER A 434 13.71 0.48 -22.01
C SER A 434 12.52 0.91 -21.15
N CYS A 435 11.73 -0.03 -20.64
CA CYS A 435 10.58 0.24 -19.77
C CYS A 435 11.02 0.81 -18.40
N PHE A 436 12.09 0.29 -17.79
CA PHE A 436 12.61 0.84 -16.53
C PHE A 436 13.20 2.24 -16.72
N GLU A 437 13.89 2.50 -17.84
CA GLU A 437 14.39 3.83 -18.18
C GLU A 437 13.25 4.85 -18.34
N GLN A 438 12.13 4.47 -18.97
CA GLN A 438 10.93 5.33 -19.02
C GLN A 438 10.33 5.55 -17.62
N ALA A 439 10.22 4.51 -16.78
CA ALA A 439 9.72 4.64 -15.42
C ALA A 439 10.60 5.59 -14.56
N ILE A 440 11.92 5.54 -14.73
CA ILE A 440 12.89 6.43 -14.07
C ILE A 440 12.81 7.85 -14.62
N ALA A 441 12.66 8.03 -15.94
CA ALA A 441 12.50 9.35 -16.56
C ALA A 441 11.22 10.07 -16.07
N LEU A 442 10.13 9.31 -15.90
CA LEU A 442 8.86 9.81 -15.35
C LEU A 442 8.93 10.06 -13.83
N ARG A 443 9.71 9.27 -13.09
CA ARG A 443 9.87 9.38 -11.63
C ARG A 443 11.33 9.15 -11.23
N PRO A 444 12.20 10.18 -11.22
CA PRO A 444 13.63 10.04 -10.89
C PRO A 444 13.94 9.51 -9.48
N GLY A 445 12.97 9.57 -8.56
CA GLY A 445 13.06 8.98 -7.22
C GLY A 445 12.64 7.51 -7.11
N PHE A 446 12.38 6.81 -8.21
CA PHE A 446 11.79 5.47 -8.19
C PHE A 446 12.83 4.36 -7.94
N ALA A 447 13.20 4.18 -6.66
CA ALA A 447 14.21 3.20 -6.23
C ALA A 447 13.94 1.77 -6.72
N GLU A 448 12.68 1.35 -6.83
CA GLU A 448 12.30 0.02 -7.34
C GLU A 448 12.68 -0.16 -8.82
N ALA A 449 12.41 0.85 -9.67
CA ALA A 449 12.75 0.80 -11.08
C ALA A 449 14.28 0.73 -11.30
N PHE A 450 15.07 1.43 -10.48
CA PHE A 450 16.52 1.29 -10.48
C PHE A 450 16.99 -0.13 -10.07
N ASN A 451 16.39 -0.72 -9.04
CA ASN A 451 16.66 -2.11 -8.66
C ASN A 451 16.31 -3.09 -9.79
N ASN A 452 15.16 -2.90 -10.44
CA ASN A 452 14.67 -3.79 -11.48
C ASN A 452 15.51 -3.68 -12.77
N LEU A 453 15.94 -2.46 -13.12
CA LEU A 453 16.94 -2.20 -14.17
C LEU A 453 18.29 -2.86 -13.85
N GLY A 454 18.74 -2.78 -12.60
CA GLY A 454 19.90 -3.52 -12.11
C GLY A 454 19.77 -5.04 -12.36
N SER A 455 18.62 -5.63 -12.04
CA SER A 455 18.41 -7.06 -12.33
C SER A 455 18.51 -7.36 -13.82
N ALA A 456 17.82 -6.59 -14.67
CA ALA A 456 17.85 -6.80 -16.11
C ALA A 456 19.27 -6.72 -16.69
N LEU A 457 20.06 -5.72 -16.27
CA LEU A 457 21.46 -5.58 -16.69
C LEU A 457 22.34 -6.75 -16.21
N LYS A 458 22.15 -7.22 -14.98
CA LYS A 458 22.83 -8.43 -14.47
C LYS A 458 22.44 -9.67 -15.27
N ASP A 459 21.15 -9.85 -15.60
CA ASP A 459 20.65 -10.97 -16.40
C ASP A 459 21.14 -10.92 -17.86
N GLN A 460 21.44 -9.73 -18.40
CA GLN A 460 22.17 -9.52 -19.67
C GLN A 460 23.68 -9.80 -19.60
N GLY A 461 24.24 -10.18 -18.45
CA GLY A 461 25.68 -10.37 -18.28
C GLY A 461 26.48 -9.06 -18.15
N LYS A 462 25.85 -7.97 -17.68
CA LYS A 462 26.48 -6.66 -17.45
C LYS A 462 26.53 -6.32 -15.93
N PRO A 463 27.21 -7.13 -15.08
CA PRO A 463 27.16 -6.97 -13.63
C PRO A 463 27.68 -5.59 -13.16
N ASP A 464 28.73 -5.04 -13.78
CA ASP A 464 29.27 -3.72 -13.40
C ASP A 464 28.28 -2.57 -13.70
N ALA A 465 27.50 -2.67 -14.78
CA ALA A 465 26.44 -1.72 -15.07
C ALA A 465 25.28 -1.84 -14.06
N SER A 466 24.94 -3.08 -13.67
CA SER A 466 23.91 -3.31 -12.65
C SER A 466 24.26 -2.72 -11.29
N ARG A 467 25.56 -2.73 -10.92
CA ARG A 467 26.08 -2.18 -9.66
C ARG A 467 25.60 -0.75 -9.44
N LEU A 468 25.81 0.11 -10.44
CA LEU A 468 25.47 1.52 -10.39
C LEU A 468 23.97 1.73 -10.15
N MET A 469 23.13 0.89 -10.76
CA MET A 469 21.68 0.97 -10.61
C MET A 469 21.23 0.53 -9.21
N TYR A 470 21.80 -0.55 -8.65
CA TYR A 470 21.52 -0.92 -7.26
C TYR A 470 22.05 0.10 -6.25
N GLU A 471 23.25 0.66 -6.45
CA GLU A 471 23.80 1.71 -5.59
C GLU A 471 22.91 2.97 -5.64
N GLN A 472 22.34 3.32 -6.79
CA GLN A 472 21.35 4.40 -6.93
C GLN A 472 20.01 4.06 -6.23
N ALA A 473 19.51 2.83 -6.34
CA ALA A 473 18.31 2.39 -5.62
C ALA A 473 18.50 2.48 -4.09
N ILE A 474 19.69 2.08 -3.59
CA ILE A 474 20.08 2.19 -2.17
C ILE A 474 20.21 3.65 -1.74
N ALA A 475 20.78 4.53 -2.58
CA ALA A 475 20.89 5.95 -2.27
C ALA A 475 19.53 6.64 -2.15
N LEU A 476 18.56 6.25 -2.98
CA LEU A 476 17.17 6.74 -2.92
C LEU A 476 16.38 6.14 -1.74
N ALA A 477 16.62 4.88 -1.40
CA ALA A 477 15.92 4.17 -0.33
C ALA A 477 16.89 3.29 0.49
N PRO A 478 17.61 3.85 1.48
CA PRO A 478 18.64 3.12 2.24
C PRO A 478 18.16 1.85 2.94
N ASN A 479 16.88 1.82 3.35
CA ASN A 479 16.25 0.67 4.00
C ASN A 479 15.67 -0.37 3.02
N TYR A 480 15.86 -0.21 1.70
CA TYR A 480 15.35 -1.15 0.71
C TYR A 480 16.23 -2.40 0.61
N ALA A 481 16.03 -3.34 1.54
CA ALA A 481 16.86 -4.54 1.70
C ALA A 481 17.03 -5.37 0.40
N ALA A 482 16.01 -5.42 -0.47
CA ALA A 482 16.09 -6.13 -1.74
C ALA A 482 17.19 -5.56 -2.67
N ALA A 483 17.37 -4.24 -2.72
CA ALA A 483 18.43 -3.63 -3.54
C ALA A 483 19.84 -3.95 -3.00
N HIS A 484 20.02 -3.99 -1.68
CA HIS A 484 21.29 -4.45 -1.08
C HIS A 484 21.54 -5.94 -1.36
N ASN A 485 20.54 -6.79 -1.21
CA ASN A 485 20.64 -8.23 -1.50
C ASN A 485 20.99 -8.48 -2.97
N ASN A 486 20.29 -7.80 -3.90
CA ASN A 486 20.52 -7.94 -5.33
C ASN A 486 21.89 -7.39 -5.76
N LEU A 487 22.37 -6.30 -5.14
CA LEU A 487 23.75 -5.84 -5.29
C LEU A 487 24.75 -6.92 -4.86
N LEU A 488 24.60 -7.45 -3.64
CA LEU A 488 25.49 -8.47 -3.09
C LEU A 488 25.54 -9.73 -3.96
N LEU A 489 24.38 -10.22 -4.41
CA LEU A 489 24.29 -11.34 -5.34
C LEU A 489 24.91 -11.02 -6.70
N SER A 490 24.67 -9.83 -7.26
CA SER A 490 25.25 -9.45 -8.55
C SER A 490 26.77 -9.31 -8.51
N MET A 491 27.32 -8.84 -7.40
CA MET A 491 28.77 -8.65 -7.25
C MET A 491 29.53 -9.97 -7.10
N GLN A 492 28.86 -11.08 -6.77
CA GLN A 492 29.46 -12.42 -6.89
C GLN A 492 29.82 -12.80 -8.34
N TYR A 493 29.24 -12.13 -9.34
CA TYR A 493 29.49 -12.37 -10.76
C TYR A 493 30.44 -11.33 -11.39
N ALA A 494 30.70 -10.22 -10.72
CA ALA A 494 31.53 -9.14 -11.23
C ALA A 494 33.01 -9.52 -11.17
N ALA A 495 33.70 -9.56 -12.32
CA ALA A 495 35.14 -9.83 -12.34
C ALA A 495 36.00 -8.67 -11.84
N GLY A 496 35.45 -7.44 -11.81
CA GLY A 496 36.16 -6.23 -11.39
C GLY A 496 36.14 -5.93 -9.89
N ILE A 497 35.38 -6.69 -9.07
CA ILE A 497 35.32 -6.47 -7.62
C ILE A 497 36.34 -7.35 -6.89
N THR A 498 37.08 -6.79 -5.94
CA THR A 498 37.99 -7.57 -5.09
C THR A 498 37.24 -8.23 -3.93
N GLN A 499 37.83 -9.25 -3.31
CA GLN A 499 37.21 -9.96 -2.19
C GLN A 499 37.04 -9.05 -0.95
N GLU A 500 37.97 -8.12 -0.72
CA GLU A 500 37.89 -7.09 0.32
C GLU A 500 36.71 -6.14 0.08
N GLN A 501 36.53 -5.69 -1.18
CA GLN A 501 35.43 -4.81 -1.57
C GLN A 501 34.08 -5.51 -1.42
N LEU A 502 33.99 -6.76 -1.87
CA LEU A 502 32.81 -7.59 -1.72
C LEU A 502 32.47 -7.84 -0.25
N PHE A 503 33.46 -8.15 0.60
CA PHE A 503 33.28 -8.30 2.04
C PHE A 503 32.80 -6.99 2.69
N ALA A 504 33.37 -5.84 2.31
CA ALA A 504 32.93 -4.54 2.80
C ALA A 504 31.45 -4.22 2.45
N LEU A 505 30.94 -4.71 1.32
CA LEU A 505 29.51 -4.59 1.00
C LEU A 505 28.63 -5.42 1.94
N HIS A 506 29.06 -6.63 2.35
CA HIS A 506 28.33 -7.47 3.31
C HIS A 506 28.31 -6.82 4.70
N LEU A 507 29.45 -6.27 5.16
CA LEU A 507 29.52 -5.49 6.39
C LEU A 507 28.63 -4.24 6.34
N ARG A 508 28.52 -3.58 5.18
CA ARG A 508 27.62 -2.42 4.97
C ARG A 508 26.14 -2.81 5.10
N PHE A 509 25.75 -4.00 4.66
CA PHE A 509 24.38 -4.51 4.86
C PHE A 509 24.07 -4.66 6.35
N ALA A 510 24.93 -5.33 7.12
CA ALA A 510 24.74 -5.46 8.56
C ALA A 510 24.73 -4.09 9.28
N ALA A 511 25.65 -3.19 8.94
CA ALA A 511 25.69 -1.84 9.48
C ALA A 511 24.42 -1.01 9.17
N GLN A 512 23.75 -1.25 8.04
CA GLN A 512 22.48 -0.60 7.69
C GLN A 512 21.30 -1.13 8.52
N PHE A 513 21.21 -2.46 8.69
CA PHE A 513 19.99 -3.09 9.21
C PHE A 513 20.07 -3.52 10.69
N GLU A 514 21.21 -4.02 11.17
CA GLU A 514 21.30 -4.54 12.54
C GLU A 514 21.07 -3.50 13.66
N PRO A 515 21.51 -2.22 13.56
CA PRO A 515 21.29 -1.24 14.63
C PRO A 515 19.81 -1.00 14.95
N GLY A 516 18.95 -0.97 13.94
CA GLY A 516 17.49 -0.82 14.11
C GLY A 516 16.80 -2.08 14.63
N LEU A 517 17.47 -3.24 14.55
CA LEU A 517 16.94 -4.55 14.96
C LEU A 517 17.52 -5.05 16.28
N ALA A 518 18.59 -4.42 16.81
CA ALA A 518 19.28 -4.86 18.02
C ALA A 518 18.36 -4.98 19.25
N ALA A 519 17.40 -4.06 19.41
CA ALA A 519 16.40 -4.08 20.49
C ALA A 519 15.33 -5.18 20.32
N GLN A 520 15.24 -5.80 19.14
CA GLN A 520 14.32 -6.88 18.81
C GLN A 520 15.02 -8.26 18.82
N ARG A 521 16.28 -8.34 19.28
CA ARG A 521 17.02 -9.59 19.35
C ARG A 521 16.50 -10.47 20.49
N MET A 522 16.17 -11.72 20.17
CA MET A 522 15.70 -12.69 21.15
C MET A 522 16.82 -13.09 22.11
N GLN A 523 16.46 -13.36 23.37
CA GLN A 523 17.39 -13.78 24.41
C GLN A 523 17.28 -15.30 24.60
N HIS A 524 18.43 -15.97 24.74
CA HIS A 524 18.50 -17.42 24.85
C HIS A 524 19.00 -17.85 26.22
N ALA A 525 18.42 -18.94 26.74
CA ALA A 525 18.95 -19.57 27.93
C ALA A 525 20.31 -20.24 27.64
N PRO A 526 21.22 -20.30 28.62
CA PRO A 526 22.43 -21.12 28.58
C PRO A 526 22.17 -22.54 28.08
N GLY A 527 23.02 -23.07 27.20
CA GLY A 527 22.96 -24.46 26.77
C GLY A 527 23.39 -25.41 27.90
N VAL A 528 22.45 -26.22 28.43
CA VAL A 528 22.67 -27.08 29.62
C VAL A 528 22.77 -28.58 29.33
N ASP A 529 22.28 -29.06 28.17
CA ASP A 529 22.32 -30.47 27.78
C ASP A 529 22.94 -30.62 26.38
N PRO A 530 24.23 -30.95 26.27
CA PRO A 530 24.89 -31.18 24.98
C PRO A 530 24.35 -32.40 24.22
N ALA A 531 23.68 -33.35 24.90
CA ALA A 531 23.22 -34.63 24.34
C ALA A 531 21.73 -34.65 23.96
N LYS A 532 20.98 -33.55 24.17
CA LYS A 532 19.55 -33.46 23.84
C LYS A 532 19.23 -33.81 22.38
N ARG A 533 17.99 -34.25 22.11
CA ARG A 533 17.43 -34.23 20.75
C ARG A 533 17.35 -32.78 20.27
N LEU A 534 17.97 -32.44 19.14
CA LEU A 534 18.09 -31.07 18.65
C LEU A 534 16.93 -30.71 17.72
N LYS A 535 16.35 -29.53 17.89
CA LYS A 535 15.39 -28.95 16.95
C LYS A 535 16.14 -28.15 15.88
N ILE A 536 16.14 -28.65 14.65
CA ILE A 536 16.79 -28.02 13.49
C ILE A 536 15.72 -27.33 12.65
N GLY A 537 15.85 -26.01 12.50
CA GLY A 537 14.95 -25.21 11.66
C GLY A 537 15.60 -24.81 10.35
N TYR A 538 15.04 -25.22 9.21
CA TYR A 538 15.47 -24.80 7.89
C TYR A 538 14.55 -23.70 7.34
N VAL A 539 15.10 -22.55 6.98
CA VAL A 539 14.34 -21.42 6.43
C VAL A 539 14.67 -21.26 4.95
N SER A 540 13.66 -21.35 4.07
CA SER A 540 13.87 -21.22 2.62
C SER A 540 12.66 -20.73 1.83
N PRO A 541 12.85 -19.91 0.78
CA PRO A 541 11.88 -19.72 -0.30
C PRO A 541 11.93 -20.86 -1.35
N ASP A 542 12.89 -21.78 -1.23
CA ASP A 542 13.30 -22.70 -2.29
C ASP A 542 12.97 -24.18 -2.05
N PHE A 543 12.05 -24.47 -1.11
CA PHE A 543 11.39 -25.78 -1.00
C PHE A 543 10.35 -25.98 -2.13
N ARG A 544 10.86 -25.99 -3.36
CA ARG A 544 10.15 -26.05 -4.65
C ARG A 544 11.17 -26.51 -5.70
N ARG A 545 10.79 -26.64 -6.97
CA ARG A 545 11.70 -26.90 -8.09
C ARG A 545 12.73 -25.76 -8.25
N HIS A 546 13.83 -25.88 -7.53
CA HIS A 546 14.93 -24.92 -7.46
C HIS A 546 16.27 -25.62 -7.21
N ALA A 547 17.38 -24.95 -7.53
CA ALA A 547 18.74 -25.48 -7.37
C ALA A 547 19.03 -26.02 -5.95
N VAL A 548 18.52 -25.33 -4.91
CA VAL A 548 18.69 -25.71 -3.50
C VAL A 548 18.01 -27.05 -3.17
N ALA A 549 16.85 -27.35 -3.77
CA ALA A 549 16.07 -28.54 -3.44
C ALA A 549 16.82 -29.84 -3.76
N PHE A 550 17.66 -29.86 -4.79
CA PHE A 550 18.51 -31.02 -5.13
C PHE A 550 19.54 -31.39 -4.06
N PHE A 551 19.86 -30.48 -3.13
CA PHE A 551 20.80 -30.73 -2.03
C PHE A 551 20.09 -30.89 -0.68
N ILE A 552 18.92 -30.28 -0.51
CA ILE A 552 18.18 -30.27 0.76
C ILE A 552 17.14 -31.40 0.85
N GLU A 553 16.39 -31.70 -0.20
CA GLU A 553 15.48 -32.86 -0.22
C GLU A 553 16.15 -34.17 0.24
N PRO A 554 17.33 -34.59 -0.29
CA PRO A 554 17.93 -35.87 0.10
C PRO A 554 18.35 -35.97 1.57
N ILE A 555 18.60 -34.86 2.27
CA ILE A 555 19.09 -34.89 3.66
C ILE A 555 17.93 -34.90 4.67
N LEU A 556 16.80 -34.23 4.38
CA LEU A 556 15.71 -34.06 5.34
C LEU A 556 15.08 -35.40 5.79
N SER A 557 14.94 -36.36 4.87
CA SER A 557 14.50 -37.73 5.13
C SER A 557 15.55 -38.64 5.78
N ARG A 558 16.84 -38.25 5.75
CA ARG A 558 17.97 -39.09 6.19
C ARG A 558 18.56 -38.71 7.55
N HIS A 559 18.18 -37.56 8.09
CA HIS A 559 18.50 -37.18 9.46
C HIS A 559 18.11 -38.27 10.46
N ASP A 560 18.96 -38.56 11.44
CA ASP A 560 18.59 -39.46 12.52
C ASP A 560 17.52 -38.80 13.39
N LYS A 561 16.26 -39.13 13.13
CA LYS A 561 15.09 -38.58 13.85
C LYS A 561 15.10 -38.90 15.36
N SER A 562 15.96 -39.81 15.85
CA SER A 562 16.17 -39.99 17.30
C SER A 562 17.06 -38.90 17.91
N LEU A 563 17.97 -38.33 17.11
CA LEU A 563 18.92 -37.28 17.51
C LEU A 563 18.45 -35.86 17.14
N VAL A 564 17.62 -35.73 16.11
CA VAL A 564 17.08 -34.43 15.65
C VAL A 564 15.57 -34.43 15.38
N GLU A 565 14.98 -33.24 15.33
CA GLU A 565 13.60 -32.93 14.96
C GLU A 565 13.61 -31.79 13.93
N VAL A 566 13.00 -31.99 12.76
CA VAL A 566 13.18 -31.11 11.59
C VAL A 566 11.97 -30.21 11.36
N PHE A 567 12.21 -28.89 11.38
CA PHE A 567 11.24 -27.84 11.09
C PHE A 567 11.58 -27.17 9.75
N CYS A 568 10.62 -27.05 8.83
CA CYS A 568 10.79 -26.36 7.55
C CYS A 568 9.90 -25.12 7.48
N TYR A 569 10.53 -23.94 7.50
CA TYR A 569 9.89 -22.64 7.36
C TYR A 569 9.89 -22.19 5.89
N TYR A 570 8.74 -22.33 5.22
CA TYR A 570 8.61 -22.08 3.78
C TYR A 570 8.15 -20.66 3.48
N SER A 571 9.04 -19.87 2.86
CA SER A 571 8.84 -18.45 2.58
C SER A 571 8.40 -18.16 1.12
N HIS A 572 7.69 -19.09 0.47
CA HIS A 572 7.12 -18.90 -0.87
C HIS A 572 5.71 -19.52 -0.96
N VAL A 573 5.03 -19.36 -2.09
CA VAL A 573 3.64 -19.82 -2.34
C VAL A 573 3.51 -20.93 -3.39
N ILE A 574 4.62 -21.42 -3.94
CA ILE A 574 4.56 -22.46 -4.98
C ILE A 574 4.32 -23.79 -4.29
N ASP A 575 3.46 -24.64 -4.86
CA ASP A 575 3.29 -26.01 -4.42
C ASP A 575 3.50 -26.92 -5.64
N ASP A 576 4.70 -27.50 -5.72
CA ASP A 576 5.10 -28.42 -6.79
C ASP A 576 5.58 -29.77 -6.25
N GLU A 577 6.08 -30.65 -7.11
CA GLU A 577 6.47 -31.99 -6.69
C GLU A 577 7.63 -32.01 -5.68
N PHE A 578 8.52 -31.01 -5.67
CA PHE A 578 9.57 -30.89 -4.65
C PHE A 578 8.97 -30.38 -3.34
N THR A 579 8.10 -29.36 -3.40
CA THR A 579 7.37 -28.87 -2.21
C THR A 579 6.63 -30.00 -1.51
N ALA A 580 5.92 -30.85 -2.26
CA ALA A 580 5.17 -31.97 -1.73
C ALA A 580 6.06 -33.04 -1.05
N ARG A 581 7.23 -33.36 -1.61
CA ARG A 581 8.17 -34.34 -1.02
C ARG A 581 8.88 -33.78 0.21
N ILE A 582 9.43 -32.57 0.12
CA ILE A 582 10.08 -31.88 1.25
C ILE A 582 9.11 -31.72 2.43
N ARG A 583 7.84 -31.40 2.17
CA ARG A 583 6.78 -31.33 3.18
C ARG A 583 6.50 -32.67 3.87
N ALA A 584 6.69 -33.80 3.17
CA ALA A 584 6.49 -35.14 3.72
C ALA A 584 7.68 -35.62 4.57
N ASP A 585 8.90 -35.12 4.28
CA ASP A 585 10.13 -35.47 5.00
C ASP A 585 10.39 -34.61 6.26
N ALA A 586 9.75 -33.43 6.33
CA ALA A 586 9.79 -32.54 7.49
C ALA A 586 8.90 -33.07 8.64
N ASP A 587 9.38 -33.00 9.89
CA ASP A 587 8.55 -33.30 11.06
C ASP A 587 7.50 -32.18 11.28
N HIS A 588 7.86 -30.93 10.95
CA HIS A 588 6.98 -29.76 11.00
C HIS A 588 7.12 -28.90 9.74
N TRP A 589 6.00 -28.55 9.09
CA TRP A 589 5.97 -27.65 7.92
C TRP A 589 5.24 -26.35 8.27
N ILE A 590 5.93 -25.21 8.13
CA ILE A 590 5.46 -23.88 8.54
C ILE A 590 5.46 -22.94 7.33
N PRO A 591 4.32 -22.71 6.67
CA PRO A 591 4.19 -21.64 5.69
C PRO A 591 4.38 -20.28 6.37
N CYS A 592 5.38 -19.51 5.96
CA CYS A 592 5.72 -18.22 6.57
C CYS A 592 5.79 -17.04 5.59
N ARG A 593 5.43 -17.21 4.31
CA ARG A 593 5.45 -16.14 3.30
C ARG A 593 4.69 -14.88 3.72
N SER A 594 3.56 -15.02 4.41
CA SER A 594 2.70 -13.93 4.90
C SER A 594 3.20 -13.28 6.20
N MET A 595 4.15 -13.90 6.90
CA MET A 595 4.72 -13.36 8.13
C MET A 595 5.72 -12.24 7.82
N SER A 596 5.72 -11.19 8.63
CA SER A 596 6.84 -10.24 8.70
C SER A 596 8.09 -10.94 9.27
N ASP A 597 9.27 -10.36 9.05
CA ASP A 597 10.52 -10.94 9.59
C ASP A 597 10.55 -10.93 11.13
N GLN A 598 9.82 -10.02 11.78
CA GLN A 598 9.61 -10.04 13.22
C GLN A 598 8.70 -11.21 13.64
N GLN A 599 7.54 -11.36 13.01
CA GLN A 599 6.60 -12.45 13.32
C GLN A 599 7.23 -13.82 13.07
N LEU A 600 8.05 -13.96 12.03
CA LEU A 600 8.81 -15.17 11.75
C LEU A 600 9.88 -15.42 12.83
N ALA A 601 10.62 -14.39 13.27
CA ALA A 601 11.59 -14.53 14.36
C ALA A 601 10.91 -14.93 15.69
N GLU A 602 9.80 -14.28 16.04
CA GLU A 602 8.98 -14.62 17.22
C GLU A 602 8.45 -16.06 17.14
N ARG A 603 7.99 -16.49 15.96
CA ARG A 603 7.51 -17.86 15.73
C ARG A 603 8.61 -18.91 15.89
N ILE A 604 9.77 -18.71 15.27
CA ILE A 604 10.93 -19.60 15.38
C ILE A 604 11.40 -19.73 16.84
N HIS A 605 11.44 -18.61 17.56
CA HIS A 605 11.79 -18.58 18.97
C HIS A 605 10.78 -19.35 19.83
N ALA A 606 9.47 -19.18 19.57
CA ALA A 606 8.40 -19.89 20.26
C ALA A 606 8.36 -21.40 19.96
N ASP A 607 8.72 -21.82 18.74
CA ASP A 607 8.88 -23.24 18.38
C ASP A 607 10.09 -23.89 19.12
N GLY A 608 11.00 -23.07 19.65
CA GLY A 608 12.14 -23.49 20.46
C GLY A 608 13.25 -24.14 19.63
N ILE A 609 13.54 -23.60 18.45
CA ILE A 609 14.60 -24.09 17.56
C ILE A 609 15.98 -23.92 18.21
N ASP A 610 16.76 -24.99 18.23
CA ASP A 610 18.13 -25.00 18.78
C ASP A 610 19.15 -24.48 17.76
N ILE A 611 19.00 -24.94 16.51
CA ILE A 611 19.89 -24.60 15.39
C ILE A 611 19.04 -24.15 14.21
N LEU A 612 19.23 -22.92 13.77
CA LEU A 612 18.53 -22.34 12.63
C LEU A 612 19.44 -22.22 11.41
N VAL A 613 18.99 -22.73 10.27
CA VAL A 613 19.72 -22.81 9.01
C VAL A 613 19.06 -21.91 7.97
N ASP A 614 19.77 -20.86 7.56
CA ASP A 614 19.45 -20.03 6.40
C ASP A 614 19.85 -20.77 5.11
N LEU A 615 18.86 -21.18 4.33
CA LEU A 615 19.08 -21.84 3.04
C LEU A 615 19.16 -20.85 1.86
N ALA A 616 19.05 -19.54 2.07
CA ALA A 616 18.87 -18.54 1.01
C ALA A 616 19.97 -17.47 0.93
N GLY A 617 20.50 -16.98 2.05
CA GLY A 617 21.42 -15.84 2.11
C GLY A 617 20.91 -14.62 1.34
N HIS A 618 21.74 -13.93 0.57
CA HIS A 618 21.32 -12.72 -0.17
C HIS A 618 20.54 -13.00 -1.49
N THR A 619 19.90 -14.18 -1.63
CA THR A 619 19.05 -14.49 -2.80
C THR A 619 17.59 -14.03 -2.63
N ALA A 620 16.78 -14.17 -3.68
CA ALA A 620 15.39 -13.69 -3.69
C ALA A 620 14.50 -14.45 -2.70
N GLY A 621 13.69 -13.72 -1.93
CA GLY A 621 12.77 -14.30 -0.95
C GLY A 621 13.41 -14.76 0.37
N ASN A 622 14.68 -14.39 0.61
CA ASN A 622 15.37 -14.66 1.87
C ASN A 622 14.73 -14.00 3.09
N ARG A 623 15.19 -14.40 4.27
CA ARG A 623 14.69 -13.94 5.58
C ARG A 623 15.80 -13.45 6.50
N LEU A 624 16.90 -12.92 5.95
CA LEU A 624 18.08 -12.51 6.73
C LEU A 624 17.77 -11.51 7.85
N LEU A 625 16.78 -10.64 7.70
CA LEU A 625 16.38 -9.72 8.78
C LEU A 625 15.62 -10.42 9.93
N ALA A 626 15.08 -11.62 9.72
CA ALA A 626 14.61 -12.48 10.82
C ALA A 626 15.82 -13.05 11.57
N PHE A 627 16.84 -13.55 10.86
CA PHE A 627 18.10 -14.02 11.47
C PHE A 627 18.85 -12.91 12.23
N ALA A 628 18.79 -11.65 11.77
CA ALA A 628 19.33 -10.47 12.44
C ALA A 628 18.74 -10.21 13.85
N ARG A 629 17.55 -10.77 14.13
CA ARG A 629 16.87 -10.77 15.44
C ARG A 629 17.26 -11.98 16.31
N LYS A 630 18.24 -12.78 15.88
CA LYS A 630 18.76 -13.95 16.61
C LYS A 630 17.65 -14.88 17.16
N PRO A 631 16.65 -15.33 16.39
CA PRO A 631 15.55 -16.15 16.90
C PRO A 631 15.93 -17.54 17.44
N ALA A 632 17.11 -18.07 17.09
CA ALA A 632 17.68 -19.30 17.66
C ALA A 632 19.07 -19.03 18.29
N PRO A 633 19.51 -19.81 19.30
CA PRO A 633 20.79 -19.61 19.95
C PRO A 633 21.97 -19.86 18.99
N VAL A 634 21.88 -20.93 18.18
CA VAL A 634 22.83 -21.22 17.10
C VAL A 634 22.17 -20.92 15.76
N GLN A 635 22.84 -20.17 14.90
CA GLN A 635 22.42 -19.83 13.55
C GLN A 635 23.54 -20.06 12.55
N LEU A 636 23.22 -20.64 11.40
CA LEU A 636 24.17 -20.81 10.30
C LEU A 636 23.56 -20.57 8.92
N THR A 637 24.41 -20.24 7.94
CA THR A 637 24.04 -20.15 6.53
C THR A 637 24.63 -21.31 5.71
N TYR A 638 23.80 -21.89 4.84
CA TYR A 638 24.07 -22.98 3.90
C TYR A 638 22.73 -23.30 3.22
N ILE A 639 22.52 -23.34 1.90
CA ILE A 639 23.49 -23.44 0.79
C ILE A 639 23.28 -22.36 -0.29
N GLY A 640 22.12 -21.70 -0.34
CA GLY A 640 21.67 -20.91 -1.50
C GLY A 640 22.51 -19.69 -1.84
N TYR A 641 23.33 -19.19 -0.91
CA TYR A 641 24.25 -18.08 -1.16
C TYR A 641 25.71 -18.48 -0.91
N PRO A 642 26.59 -18.37 -1.92
CA PRO A 642 27.98 -18.86 -1.86
C PRO A 642 28.96 -17.86 -1.23
N SER A 643 28.57 -17.20 -0.13
CA SER A 643 29.40 -16.21 0.59
C SER A 643 28.88 -15.96 2.00
N THR A 644 29.56 -15.09 2.76
CA THR A 644 29.08 -14.58 4.07
C THR A 644 27.75 -13.84 3.95
N THR A 645 26.94 -13.82 5.01
CA THR A 645 25.75 -12.96 5.13
C THR A 645 26.06 -11.57 5.67
N GLY A 646 27.29 -11.36 6.17
CA GLY A 646 27.72 -10.13 6.84
C GLY A 646 27.10 -9.87 8.22
N LEU A 647 26.07 -10.62 8.65
CA LEU A 647 25.35 -10.39 9.89
C LEU A 647 26.16 -10.83 11.12
N SER A 648 26.28 -9.96 12.13
CA SER A 648 26.94 -10.29 13.41
C SER A 648 26.22 -11.34 14.28
N THR A 649 25.05 -11.80 13.82
CA THR A 649 24.17 -12.77 14.48
C THR A 649 24.17 -14.15 13.82
N MET A 650 24.86 -14.30 12.68
CA MET A 650 25.09 -15.58 12.03
C MET A 650 26.40 -16.18 12.58
N ASP A 651 26.33 -17.31 13.26
CA ASP A 651 27.50 -17.84 14.00
C ASP A 651 28.41 -18.66 13.08
N TYR A 652 27.82 -19.47 12.20
CA TYR A 652 28.56 -20.41 11.35
C TYR A 652 28.14 -20.34 9.88
N ARG A 653 29.04 -20.80 9.01
CA ARG A 653 28.76 -21.05 7.59
C ARG A 653 29.34 -22.42 7.23
N LEU A 654 28.52 -23.30 6.65
CA LEU A 654 29.00 -24.63 6.24
C LEU A 654 29.77 -24.53 4.92
N THR A 655 30.92 -25.20 4.90
CA THR A 655 31.85 -25.25 3.76
C THR A 655 32.68 -26.54 3.86
N ASP A 656 33.72 -26.69 3.04
CA ASP A 656 34.69 -27.79 3.12
C ASP A 656 36.13 -27.29 2.90
N ALA A 657 37.10 -28.19 3.08
CA ALA A 657 38.52 -27.86 3.01
C ALA A 657 39.06 -27.64 1.58
N PHE A 658 38.27 -27.86 0.53
CA PHE A 658 38.67 -27.72 -0.87
C PHE A 658 38.09 -26.44 -1.49
N ALA A 659 36.82 -26.16 -1.21
CA ALA A 659 36.12 -24.92 -1.54
C ALA A 659 36.69 -23.74 -0.74
N GLU A 660 36.95 -23.92 0.56
CA GLU A 660 37.65 -22.93 1.40
C GLU A 660 38.74 -23.59 2.25
N PRO A 661 39.94 -23.80 1.71
CA PRO A 661 41.10 -24.27 2.47
C PRO A 661 41.38 -23.43 3.73
N PRO A 662 41.84 -24.03 4.85
CA PRO A 662 42.21 -23.31 6.05
C PRO A 662 43.22 -22.18 5.79
N GLY A 663 42.87 -20.96 6.22
CA GLY A 663 43.67 -19.75 6.04
C GLY A 663 43.43 -18.97 4.75
N LEU A 664 42.61 -19.46 3.81
CA LEU A 664 42.35 -18.77 2.54
C LEU A 664 41.35 -17.61 2.68
N SER A 665 40.23 -17.82 3.39
CA SER A 665 39.04 -16.95 3.28
C SER A 665 38.38 -16.60 4.62
N GLU A 666 38.85 -17.11 5.75
CA GLU A 666 38.25 -16.88 7.07
C GLU A 666 38.12 -15.38 7.40
N HIS A 667 39.10 -14.58 7.01
CA HIS A 667 39.14 -13.13 7.25
C HIS A 667 38.17 -12.33 6.34
N PHE A 668 37.46 -13.00 5.43
CA PHE A 668 36.39 -12.46 4.59
C PHE A 668 35.02 -13.09 4.88
N ASN A 669 34.87 -13.73 6.04
CA ASN A 669 33.59 -14.20 6.56
C ASN A 669 33.34 -13.56 7.93
N VAL A 670 32.09 -13.18 8.22
CA VAL A 670 31.67 -12.80 9.58
C VAL A 670 31.38 -14.06 10.40
N GLU A 671 30.87 -15.10 9.73
CA GLU A 671 30.62 -16.41 10.32
C GLU A 671 31.91 -17.21 10.54
N THR A 672 31.91 -18.06 11.57
CA THR A 672 32.92 -19.10 11.73
C THR A 672 32.73 -20.19 10.66
N LEU A 673 33.72 -20.42 9.81
CA LEU A 673 33.67 -21.46 8.78
C LEU A 673 33.69 -22.86 9.42
N TRP A 674 32.57 -23.58 9.32
CA TRP A 674 32.49 -24.97 9.73
C TRP A 674 32.73 -25.89 8.53
N ARG A 675 33.88 -26.56 8.53
CA ARG A 675 34.31 -27.44 7.44
C ARG A 675 33.82 -28.87 7.65
N LEU A 676 33.03 -29.38 6.72
CA LEU A 676 32.70 -30.81 6.66
C LEU A 676 33.92 -31.62 6.18
N PRO A 677 34.05 -32.91 6.53
CA PRO A 677 35.28 -33.69 6.30
C PRO A 677 35.63 -33.98 4.82
N GLU A 678 34.68 -33.83 3.90
CA GLU A 678 34.84 -34.20 2.48
C GLU A 678 34.26 -33.11 1.56
N VAL A 679 32.97 -33.19 1.24
CA VAL A 679 32.25 -32.22 0.41
C VAL A 679 31.24 -31.44 1.25
N PHE A 680 31.06 -30.15 0.96
CA PHE A 680 30.14 -29.27 1.67
C PHE A 680 28.64 -29.54 1.37
N CYS A 681 28.31 -30.27 0.31
CA CYS A 681 26.95 -30.59 -0.11
C CYS A 681 26.85 -31.96 -0.81
N CYS A 682 25.64 -32.53 -0.87
CA CYS A 682 25.40 -33.81 -1.54
C CYS A 682 24.26 -33.69 -2.57
N TYR A 683 24.51 -34.12 -3.80
CA TYR A 683 23.64 -33.89 -4.95
C TYR A 683 22.67 -35.05 -5.20
N ALA A 684 21.36 -34.75 -5.24
CA ALA A 684 20.34 -35.63 -5.79
C ALA A 684 20.13 -35.34 -7.29
N ALA A 685 20.46 -36.32 -8.12
CA ALA A 685 20.23 -36.26 -9.55
C ALA A 685 18.74 -36.22 -9.92
N HIS A 686 18.42 -35.58 -11.05
CA HIS A 686 17.05 -35.52 -11.53
C HIS A 686 16.55 -36.90 -11.98
N ALA A 687 15.40 -37.35 -11.47
CA ALA A 687 14.83 -38.68 -11.76
C ALA A 687 14.55 -38.95 -13.25
N ASN A 688 14.49 -37.88 -14.06
CA ASN A 688 14.18 -37.91 -15.49
C ASN A 688 15.40 -37.59 -16.38
N SER A 689 16.63 -37.59 -15.84
CA SER A 689 17.83 -37.43 -16.68
C SER A 689 17.92 -38.55 -17.72
N PRO A 690 18.21 -38.24 -19.00
CA PRO A 690 18.36 -39.25 -20.04
C PRO A 690 19.61 -40.12 -19.80
N ALA A 691 19.71 -41.22 -20.56
CA ALA A 691 20.94 -42.01 -20.61
C ALA A 691 22.12 -41.14 -21.09
N VAL A 692 23.31 -41.39 -20.54
CA VAL A 692 24.56 -40.90 -21.15
C VAL A 692 24.76 -41.68 -22.45
N ILE A 693 25.18 -40.99 -23.51
CA ILE A 693 25.66 -41.64 -24.74
C ILE A 693 26.94 -42.44 -24.47
N ASP A 694 27.12 -43.57 -25.17
CA ASP A 694 28.22 -44.52 -24.93
C ASP A 694 29.57 -44.10 -25.55
N HIS A 695 29.60 -42.96 -26.25
CA HIS A 695 30.77 -42.36 -26.87
C HIS A 695 30.75 -40.82 -26.73
N PRO A 696 31.87 -40.11 -26.98
CA PRO A 696 31.91 -38.64 -27.01
C PRO A 696 31.27 -38.05 -28.29
N PRO A 697 30.55 -36.91 -28.22
CA PRO A 697 29.87 -36.29 -29.36
C PRO A 697 30.74 -35.96 -30.59
N HIS A 698 32.04 -35.69 -30.41
CA HIS A 698 32.91 -35.39 -31.55
C HIS A 698 33.05 -36.56 -32.55
N GLU A 699 32.76 -37.79 -32.14
CA GLU A 699 32.77 -38.96 -33.03
C GLU A 699 31.58 -38.97 -34.01
N ASP A 700 30.46 -38.35 -33.65
CA ASP A 700 29.28 -38.20 -34.50
C ASP A 700 29.39 -36.99 -35.46
N ASN A 701 29.85 -35.84 -34.95
CA ASN A 701 29.79 -34.56 -35.66
C ASN A 701 31.13 -34.14 -36.32
N GLY A 702 32.24 -34.80 -35.98
CA GLY A 702 33.58 -34.54 -36.51
C GLY A 702 34.38 -33.41 -35.83
N TYR A 703 33.88 -32.81 -34.74
CA TYR A 703 34.55 -31.70 -34.04
C TYR A 703 34.27 -31.68 -32.53
N ILE A 704 35.26 -31.26 -31.74
CA ILE A 704 35.09 -31.06 -30.29
C ILE A 704 34.06 -29.97 -30.03
N THR A 705 33.07 -30.29 -29.20
CA THR A 705 32.09 -29.31 -28.71
C THR A 705 32.34 -29.01 -27.24
N PHE A 706 32.92 -27.84 -26.96
CA PHE A 706 32.93 -27.28 -25.61
C PHE A 706 31.54 -26.81 -25.22
N GLY A 707 31.17 -26.89 -23.94
CA GLY A 707 29.84 -26.49 -23.46
C GLY A 707 29.83 -25.69 -22.17
N CYS A 708 28.93 -24.72 -22.05
CA CYS A 708 28.59 -24.10 -20.78
C CYS A 708 27.10 -23.77 -20.70
N PHE A 709 26.38 -24.42 -19.79
CA PHE A 709 24.94 -24.21 -19.52
C PHE A 709 24.69 -23.52 -18.16
N ASN A 710 25.70 -22.79 -17.69
CA ASN A 710 25.56 -21.91 -16.54
C ASN A 710 24.68 -20.70 -16.89
N ASN A 711 24.05 -20.08 -15.89
CA ASN A 711 23.41 -18.78 -16.07
C ASN A 711 24.44 -17.81 -16.68
N TYR A 712 24.11 -17.21 -17.83
CA TYR A 712 25.01 -16.33 -18.59
C TYR A 712 25.51 -15.13 -17.78
N ALA A 713 24.79 -14.71 -16.73
CA ALA A 713 25.27 -13.71 -15.77
C ALA A 713 26.64 -14.07 -15.14
N LYS A 714 27.01 -15.36 -15.07
CA LYS A 714 28.32 -15.84 -14.59
C LYS A 714 29.45 -15.71 -15.62
N VAL A 715 29.12 -15.53 -16.91
CA VAL A 715 30.08 -15.54 -18.04
C VAL A 715 30.68 -14.14 -18.22
N SER A 716 31.69 -13.86 -17.39
CA SER A 716 32.44 -12.59 -17.38
C SER A 716 33.25 -12.38 -18.66
N ASP A 717 33.69 -11.14 -18.92
CA ASP A 717 34.60 -10.86 -20.05
C ASP A 717 35.93 -11.64 -19.95
N PRO A 718 36.61 -11.74 -18.79
CA PRO A 718 37.76 -12.63 -18.62
C PRO A 718 37.48 -14.10 -18.97
N THR A 719 36.30 -14.63 -18.61
CA THR A 719 35.89 -15.98 -19.02
C THR A 719 35.85 -16.12 -20.56
N ILE A 720 35.25 -15.15 -21.25
CA ILE A 720 35.20 -15.15 -22.73
C ILE A 720 36.61 -15.04 -23.33
N VAL A 721 37.53 -14.28 -22.73
CA VAL A 721 38.93 -14.19 -23.18
C VAL A 721 39.63 -15.55 -23.15
N LEU A 722 39.54 -16.30 -22.03
CA LEU A 722 40.16 -17.63 -21.96
C LEU A 722 39.46 -18.65 -22.88
N TRP A 723 38.13 -18.59 -23.01
CA TRP A 723 37.39 -19.47 -23.92
C TRP A 723 37.73 -19.19 -25.40
N ALA A 724 37.92 -17.92 -25.78
CA ALA A 724 38.42 -17.56 -27.10
C ALA A 724 39.85 -18.10 -27.33
N ALA A 725 40.74 -18.01 -26.34
CA ALA A 725 42.08 -18.58 -26.43
C ALA A 725 42.07 -20.12 -26.62
N ILE A 726 41.17 -20.83 -25.92
CA ILE A 726 40.95 -22.29 -26.13
C ILE A 726 40.48 -22.57 -27.56
N LEU A 727 39.50 -21.82 -28.06
CA LEU A 727 38.99 -21.96 -29.43
C LEU A 727 40.06 -21.64 -30.49
N GLN A 728 40.98 -20.71 -30.23
CA GLN A 728 42.11 -20.43 -31.12
C GLN A 728 43.12 -21.60 -31.14
N GLN A 729 43.35 -22.29 -30.02
CA GLN A 729 44.23 -23.45 -29.96
C GLN A 729 43.62 -24.73 -30.54
N VAL A 730 42.29 -24.83 -30.62
CA VAL A 730 41.57 -25.96 -31.20
C VAL A 730 40.66 -25.46 -32.36
N PRO A 731 41.19 -25.25 -33.58
CA PRO A 731 40.52 -24.46 -34.63
C PRO A 731 39.14 -24.98 -35.07
N GLU A 732 38.94 -26.29 -35.13
CA GLU A 732 37.66 -26.90 -35.53
C GLU A 732 36.63 -26.95 -34.40
N ALA A 733 37.04 -26.70 -33.14
CA ALA A 733 36.13 -26.82 -32.00
C ALA A 733 35.02 -25.76 -32.03
N ARG A 734 33.89 -26.09 -31.41
CA ARG A 734 32.75 -25.18 -31.23
C ARG A 734 32.45 -24.99 -29.76
N LEU A 735 31.84 -23.85 -29.41
CA LEU A 735 31.38 -23.56 -28.06
C LEU A 735 29.85 -23.47 -28.03
N MET A 736 29.22 -24.36 -27.28
CA MET A 736 27.78 -24.36 -27.05
C MET A 736 27.44 -23.63 -25.76
N LEU A 737 26.59 -22.60 -25.87
CA LEU A 737 26.07 -21.85 -24.73
C LEU A 737 24.55 -21.95 -24.71
N GLU A 738 24.00 -22.30 -23.55
CA GLU A 738 22.55 -22.27 -23.32
C GLU A 738 22.21 -20.98 -22.54
N ILE A 739 21.41 -20.10 -23.15
CA ILE A 739 21.19 -18.72 -22.68
C ILE A 739 19.69 -18.43 -22.59
N LEU A 740 19.24 -17.97 -21.41
CA LEU A 740 17.88 -17.49 -21.22
C LEU A 740 17.69 -16.13 -21.90
N GLY A 741 16.61 -15.98 -22.69
CA GLY A 741 16.31 -14.75 -23.43
C GLY A 741 16.97 -14.64 -24.82
N LEU A 742 17.67 -15.68 -25.28
CA LEU A 742 18.35 -15.71 -26.59
C LEU A 742 17.38 -15.62 -27.79
N ASP A 743 16.10 -15.90 -27.61
CA ASP A 743 15.07 -15.72 -28.65
C ASP A 743 14.88 -14.23 -29.04
N ASN A 744 15.45 -13.30 -28.26
CA ASN A 744 15.48 -11.87 -28.56
C ASN A 744 16.80 -11.48 -29.25
N PRO A 745 16.76 -10.74 -30.39
CA PRO A 745 17.94 -10.47 -31.21
C PRO A 745 19.13 -9.85 -30.45
N GLY A 746 18.89 -8.84 -29.62
CA GLY A 746 19.95 -8.09 -28.92
C GLY A 746 20.82 -8.95 -28.00
N MET A 747 20.26 -10.02 -27.41
CA MET A 747 21.02 -10.95 -26.57
C MET A 747 21.97 -11.81 -27.42
N ARG A 748 21.48 -12.33 -28.56
CA ARG A 748 22.31 -13.10 -29.50
C ARG A 748 23.43 -12.24 -30.08
N ASP A 749 23.07 -11.07 -30.63
CA ASP A 749 24.02 -10.17 -31.27
C ASP A 749 25.11 -9.71 -30.27
N GLY A 750 24.73 -9.44 -29.02
CA GLY A 750 25.66 -9.09 -27.95
C GLY A 750 26.63 -10.22 -27.57
N VAL A 751 26.17 -11.47 -27.53
CA VAL A 751 27.04 -12.64 -27.29
C VAL A 751 28.01 -12.83 -28.47
N GLU A 752 27.50 -12.84 -29.70
CA GLU A 752 28.29 -13.04 -30.91
C GLU A 752 29.34 -11.92 -31.08
N ALA A 753 29.00 -10.67 -30.77
CA ALA A 753 29.92 -9.54 -30.79
C ALA A 753 31.08 -9.65 -29.79
N ARG A 754 30.85 -10.14 -28.56
CA ARG A 754 31.90 -10.35 -27.54
C ARG A 754 32.98 -11.32 -28.04
N PHE A 755 32.59 -12.40 -28.70
CA PHE A 755 33.52 -13.39 -29.28
C PHE A 755 34.15 -12.92 -30.60
N ALA A 756 33.39 -12.26 -31.47
CA ALA A 756 33.91 -11.71 -32.74
C ALA A 756 34.99 -10.63 -32.49
N GLY A 757 34.84 -9.82 -31.43
CA GLY A 757 35.86 -8.86 -30.99
C GLY A 757 37.20 -9.49 -30.58
N LEU A 758 37.22 -10.81 -30.30
CA LEU A 758 38.41 -11.60 -30.00
C LEU A 758 38.86 -12.49 -31.18
N GLY A 759 38.31 -12.26 -32.38
CA GLY A 759 38.67 -12.99 -33.59
C GLY A 759 38.07 -14.39 -33.70
N ILE A 760 37.02 -14.72 -32.93
CA ILE A 760 36.28 -15.97 -33.07
C ILE A 760 35.11 -15.77 -34.04
N ASP A 761 35.06 -16.57 -35.11
CA ASP A 761 33.93 -16.60 -36.04
C ASP A 761 32.63 -17.01 -35.30
N PRO A 762 31.55 -16.20 -35.36
CA PRO A 762 30.25 -16.55 -34.78
C PRO A 762 29.71 -17.93 -35.21
N ALA A 763 30.07 -18.45 -36.38
CA ALA A 763 29.70 -19.79 -36.82
C ALA A 763 30.27 -20.93 -35.96
N ARG A 764 31.26 -20.63 -35.10
CA ARG A 764 31.81 -21.55 -34.08
C ARG A 764 31.03 -21.53 -32.76
N LEU A 765 30.08 -20.60 -32.60
CA LEU A 765 29.18 -20.55 -31.44
C LEU A 765 27.89 -21.33 -31.74
N ILE A 766 27.50 -22.21 -30.83
CA ILE A 766 26.21 -22.90 -30.87
C ILE A 766 25.35 -22.32 -29.75
N LEU A 767 24.73 -21.16 -30.02
CA LEU A 767 23.89 -20.47 -29.06
C LEU A 767 22.46 -21.05 -29.09
N ILE A 768 22.04 -21.62 -27.96
CA ILE A 768 20.74 -22.28 -27.76
C ILE A 768 19.93 -21.50 -26.71
N ALA A 769 18.65 -21.27 -26.98
CA ALA A 769 17.75 -20.67 -26.00
C ALA A 769 17.45 -21.67 -24.87
N ASN A 770 17.53 -21.23 -23.61
CA ASN A 770 17.29 -22.11 -22.46
C ASN A 770 15.83 -22.60 -22.41
N ASP A 771 15.63 -23.90 -22.67
CA ASP A 771 14.34 -24.57 -22.49
C ASP A 771 14.43 -25.58 -21.34
N ARG A 772 13.82 -25.21 -20.21
CA ARG A 772 13.77 -26.02 -18.99
C ARG A 772 13.16 -27.42 -19.18
N LYS A 773 12.47 -27.69 -20.30
CA LYS A 773 11.97 -29.04 -20.65
C LYS A 773 13.07 -29.97 -21.19
N ASN A 774 14.14 -29.41 -21.73
CA ASN A 774 15.19 -30.12 -22.47
C ASN A 774 16.58 -30.07 -21.81
N GLN A 775 16.71 -29.40 -20.65
CA GLN A 775 17.96 -29.11 -19.91
C GLN A 775 19.02 -30.24 -19.96
N PHE A 776 18.65 -31.50 -19.69
CA PHE A 776 19.63 -32.59 -19.63
C PHE A 776 20.02 -33.19 -21.00
N VAL A 777 19.22 -32.99 -22.05
CA VAL A 777 19.47 -33.59 -23.38
C VAL A 777 20.68 -32.93 -24.07
N LEU A 778 20.91 -31.65 -23.82
CA LEU A 778 22.01 -30.89 -24.42
C LEU A 778 23.39 -31.37 -23.96
N TYR A 779 23.51 -31.98 -22.77
CA TYR A 779 24.79 -32.53 -22.29
C TYR A 779 25.30 -33.70 -23.16
N ASN A 780 24.40 -34.45 -23.79
CA ASN A 780 24.75 -35.48 -24.78
C ASN A 780 25.23 -34.88 -26.12
N ARG A 781 25.39 -33.55 -26.22
CA ARG A 781 25.91 -32.86 -27.41
C ARG A 781 27.20 -32.08 -27.15
N ILE A 782 27.78 -32.20 -25.95
CA ILE A 782 29.05 -31.56 -25.58
C ILE A 782 30.08 -32.60 -25.10
N ASP A 783 31.33 -32.40 -25.51
CA ASP A 783 32.47 -33.27 -25.22
C ASP A 783 33.09 -32.93 -23.85
N ILE A 784 33.32 -31.64 -23.62
CA ILE A 784 34.02 -31.07 -22.47
C ILE A 784 33.23 -29.83 -22.02
N ALA A 785 32.92 -29.71 -20.74
CA ALA A 785 32.32 -28.50 -20.20
C ALA A 785 33.39 -27.51 -19.69
N LEU A 786 33.10 -26.22 -19.83
CA LEU A 786 33.97 -25.13 -19.40
C LEU A 786 33.29 -24.37 -18.25
N ASP A 787 33.91 -24.35 -17.08
CA ASP A 787 33.37 -23.66 -15.91
C ASP A 787 33.67 -22.15 -15.98
N PRO A 788 32.69 -21.26 -15.79
CA PRO A 788 32.92 -19.82 -15.79
C PRO A 788 33.59 -19.37 -14.47
N PHE A 789 34.13 -18.15 -14.50
CA PHE A 789 34.75 -17.50 -13.35
C PHE A 789 34.54 -15.97 -13.41
N PRO A 790 34.52 -15.23 -12.28
CA PRO A 790 34.84 -15.68 -10.92
C PRO A 790 33.76 -16.56 -10.28
N CYS A 791 32.56 -16.68 -10.86
CA CYS A 791 31.52 -17.56 -10.35
C CYS A 791 31.49 -18.90 -11.09
N ASN A 792 31.98 -19.96 -10.46
CA ASN A 792 31.87 -21.33 -10.97
C ASN A 792 30.42 -21.80 -11.07
N GLY A 793 30.20 -22.90 -11.78
CA GLY A 793 28.97 -23.67 -11.72
C GLY A 793 28.74 -24.32 -10.35
N GLY A 794 27.47 -24.57 -10.06
CA GLY A 794 27.02 -25.23 -8.83
C GLY A 794 26.33 -26.53 -9.24
N THR A 795 25.00 -26.60 -9.09
CA THR A 795 24.16 -27.69 -9.64
C THR A 795 24.54 -28.07 -11.08
N THR A 796 24.77 -27.08 -11.94
CA THR A 796 25.19 -27.24 -13.34
C THR A 796 26.50 -28.03 -13.52
N SER A 797 27.42 -27.97 -12.56
CA SER A 797 28.69 -28.72 -12.56
C SER A 797 28.58 -30.09 -11.89
N PHE A 798 27.50 -30.36 -11.13
CA PHE A 798 27.09 -31.73 -10.82
C PHE A 798 26.36 -32.37 -12.02
N ASP A 799 25.52 -31.59 -12.70
CA ASP A 799 24.78 -32.02 -13.89
C ASP A 799 25.73 -32.45 -15.04
N THR A 800 26.87 -31.79 -15.24
CA THR A 800 27.90 -32.22 -16.22
C THR A 800 28.42 -33.63 -15.91
N LEU A 801 28.91 -33.86 -14.69
CA LEU A 801 29.47 -35.15 -14.27
C LEU A 801 28.39 -36.25 -14.29
N TRP A 802 27.19 -35.95 -13.81
CA TRP A 802 26.04 -36.86 -13.88
C TRP A 802 25.65 -37.19 -15.33
N MET A 803 25.77 -36.25 -16.26
CA MET A 803 25.57 -36.49 -17.69
C MET A 803 26.82 -37.04 -18.40
N GLY A 804 27.86 -37.45 -17.67
CA GLY A 804 29.05 -38.08 -18.24
C GLY A 804 29.97 -37.13 -19.02
N VAL A 805 29.90 -35.83 -18.73
CA VAL A 805 30.72 -34.78 -19.35
C VAL A 805 31.77 -34.30 -18.33
N PRO A 806 33.07 -34.50 -18.57
CA PRO A 806 34.12 -33.88 -17.75
C PRO A 806 34.09 -32.36 -17.92
N PHE A 807 34.42 -31.62 -16.87
CA PHE A 807 34.53 -30.16 -16.93
C PHE A 807 35.88 -29.67 -16.40
N VAL A 808 36.36 -28.55 -16.94
CA VAL A 808 37.59 -27.87 -16.49
C VAL A 808 37.21 -26.65 -15.67
N THR A 809 37.85 -26.45 -14.51
CA THR A 809 37.61 -25.30 -13.63
C THR A 809 38.88 -24.50 -13.39
N LEU A 810 38.75 -23.18 -13.18
CA LEU A 810 39.81 -22.31 -12.67
C LEU A 810 39.61 -22.13 -11.16
N ALA A 811 40.62 -22.46 -10.37
CA ALA A 811 40.61 -22.40 -8.91
C ALA A 811 40.92 -20.98 -8.42
N GLY A 812 39.90 -20.19 -8.09
CA GLY A 812 40.07 -18.84 -7.56
C GLY A 812 40.40 -18.80 -6.06
N SER A 813 40.25 -17.61 -5.46
CA SER A 813 40.63 -17.29 -4.07
C SER A 813 39.48 -17.34 -3.06
N ASN A 814 38.25 -17.60 -3.49
CA ASN A 814 37.05 -17.53 -2.66
C ASN A 814 36.10 -18.71 -2.92
N PHE A 815 35.11 -18.93 -2.05
CA PHE A 815 34.22 -20.09 -2.15
C PHE A 815 33.54 -20.24 -3.51
N ILE A 816 32.97 -19.16 -4.07
CA ILE A 816 32.22 -19.22 -5.33
C ILE A 816 33.11 -19.49 -6.56
N SER A 817 34.39 -19.12 -6.49
CA SER A 817 35.42 -19.42 -7.50
C SER A 817 36.14 -20.75 -7.26
N ARG A 818 35.67 -21.54 -6.28
CA ARG A 818 36.25 -22.85 -5.92
C ARG A 818 35.21 -23.97 -5.80
N LEU A 819 33.96 -23.73 -6.22
CA LEU A 819 32.94 -24.78 -6.26
C LEU A 819 33.34 -25.91 -7.22
N GLY A 820 33.92 -25.57 -8.38
CA GLY A 820 34.44 -26.57 -9.31
C GLY A 820 35.56 -27.42 -8.70
N VAL A 821 36.39 -26.83 -7.84
CA VAL A 821 37.52 -27.50 -7.16
C VAL A 821 37.02 -28.62 -6.24
N THR A 822 36.09 -28.33 -5.33
CA THR A 822 35.55 -29.36 -4.40
C THR A 822 34.79 -30.45 -5.16
N ILE A 823 34.05 -30.09 -6.23
CA ILE A 823 33.33 -31.05 -7.07
C ILE A 823 34.30 -32.01 -7.79
N LEU A 824 35.34 -31.48 -8.44
CA LEU A 824 36.31 -32.31 -9.17
C LEU A 824 37.19 -33.14 -8.23
N HIS A 825 37.62 -32.59 -7.09
CA HIS A 825 38.39 -33.34 -6.09
C HIS A 825 37.60 -34.54 -5.56
N ASN A 826 36.38 -34.31 -5.07
CA ASN A 826 35.49 -35.39 -4.60
C ASN A 826 34.95 -36.29 -5.73
N GLY A 827 35.15 -35.92 -7.01
CA GLY A 827 34.94 -36.77 -8.19
C GLY A 827 36.15 -37.63 -8.60
N GLY A 828 37.32 -37.40 -7.98
CA GLY A 828 38.60 -38.01 -8.39
C GLY A 828 39.06 -37.52 -9.76
N LEU A 829 39.02 -36.21 -9.98
CA LEU A 829 39.31 -35.52 -11.24
C LEU A 829 40.21 -34.29 -11.06
N ASP A 830 41.14 -34.34 -10.09
CA ASP A 830 42.08 -33.24 -9.81
C ASP A 830 42.84 -32.73 -11.04
N GLU A 831 43.09 -33.60 -12.02
CA GLU A 831 43.74 -33.25 -13.29
C GLU A 831 42.96 -32.27 -14.18
N LEU A 832 41.72 -31.94 -13.82
CA LEU A 832 40.86 -30.97 -14.50
C LEU A 832 40.75 -29.62 -13.74
N ILE A 833 41.50 -29.46 -12.65
CA ILE A 833 41.58 -28.24 -11.85
C ILE A 833 42.79 -27.43 -12.33
N ALA A 834 42.56 -26.17 -12.71
CA ALA A 834 43.59 -25.23 -13.10
C ALA A 834 43.88 -24.24 -11.96
N ASP A 835 45.16 -24.02 -11.65
CA ASP A 835 45.60 -23.02 -10.67
C ASP A 835 45.79 -21.61 -11.27
N ASP A 836 45.86 -21.51 -12.62
CA ASP A 836 46.06 -20.26 -13.35
C ASP A 836 45.41 -20.29 -14.76
N ASP A 837 45.29 -19.12 -15.38
CA ASP A 837 44.69 -18.92 -16.72
C ASP A 837 45.36 -19.79 -17.81
N GLU A 838 46.68 -19.95 -17.76
CA GLU A 838 47.39 -20.77 -18.74
C GLU A 838 47.10 -22.26 -18.53
N ALA A 839 47.04 -22.73 -17.28
CA ALA A 839 46.67 -24.08 -16.92
C ALA A 839 45.24 -24.39 -17.38
N TYR A 840 44.31 -23.45 -17.21
CA TYR A 840 42.93 -23.59 -17.67
C TYR A 840 42.86 -23.83 -19.18
N ILE A 841 43.58 -23.00 -19.96
CA ILE A 841 43.66 -23.17 -21.41
C ILE A 841 44.36 -24.50 -21.78
N ARG A 842 45.51 -24.81 -21.16
CA ARG A 842 46.30 -26.03 -21.44
C ARG A 842 45.51 -27.30 -21.16
N ILE A 843 44.76 -27.36 -20.06
CA ILE A 843 43.95 -28.53 -19.69
C ILE A 843 42.80 -28.71 -20.68
N ALA A 844 42.04 -27.65 -20.96
CA ALA A 844 40.90 -27.71 -21.88
C ALA A 844 41.31 -28.05 -23.32
N ALA A 845 42.34 -27.37 -23.86
CA ALA A 845 42.85 -27.66 -25.20
C ALA A 845 43.55 -29.02 -25.27
N GLY A 846 44.33 -29.39 -24.25
CA GLY A 846 45.01 -30.69 -24.17
C GLY A 846 44.05 -31.88 -24.13
N LEU A 847 42.93 -31.75 -23.42
CA LEU A 847 41.87 -32.78 -23.39
C LEU A 847 41.12 -32.86 -24.73
N ALA A 848 40.87 -31.73 -25.39
CA ALA A 848 40.25 -31.70 -26.72
C ALA A 848 41.13 -32.29 -27.83
N LEU A 849 42.46 -32.20 -27.68
CA LEU A 849 43.44 -32.73 -28.63
C LEU A 849 43.83 -34.19 -28.35
N ASP A 850 43.29 -34.83 -27.30
CA ASP A 850 43.45 -36.25 -27.00
C ASP A 850 42.09 -36.99 -26.91
N PRO A 851 41.50 -37.38 -28.06
CA PRO A 851 40.25 -38.14 -28.12
C PRO A 851 40.25 -39.44 -27.30
N ALA A 852 41.40 -40.10 -27.16
CA ALA A 852 41.52 -41.36 -26.44
C ALA A 852 41.36 -41.14 -24.93
N ARG A 853 42.06 -40.13 -24.38
CA ARG A 853 41.90 -39.71 -22.98
C ARG A 853 40.50 -39.16 -22.71
N LEU A 854 39.94 -38.37 -23.62
CA LEU A 854 38.57 -37.85 -23.49
C LEU A 854 37.53 -38.97 -23.42
N ARG A 855 37.61 -39.97 -24.31
CA ARG A 855 36.76 -41.17 -24.26
C ARG A 855 36.96 -41.95 -22.95
N GLN A 856 38.19 -42.09 -22.48
CA GLN A 856 38.48 -42.76 -21.20
C GLN A 856 37.88 -42.02 -20.00
N LEU A 857 37.98 -40.68 -19.93
CA LEU A 857 37.42 -39.88 -18.82
C LEU A 857 35.89 -39.92 -18.79
N ARG A 858 35.23 -39.91 -19.96
CA ARG A 858 33.77 -39.99 -20.08
C ARG A 858 33.23 -41.38 -19.74
N SER A 859 33.99 -42.45 -20.03
CA SER A 859 33.57 -43.83 -19.81
C SER A 859 33.29 -44.11 -18.33
N GLY A 860 32.04 -44.46 -18.01
CA GLY A 860 31.62 -44.76 -16.64
C GLY A 860 31.54 -43.56 -15.69
N LEU A 861 31.68 -42.32 -16.17
CA LEU A 861 31.76 -41.13 -15.31
C LEU A 861 30.52 -40.95 -14.41
N ARG A 862 29.30 -41.11 -14.94
CA ARG A 862 28.05 -41.09 -14.15
C ARG A 862 28.08 -42.05 -12.95
N GLU A 863 28.62 -43.25 -13.14
CA GLU A 863 28.67 -44.29 -12.10
C GLU A 863 29.78 -43.99 -11.09
N ARG A 864 30.92 -43.43 -11.53
CA ARG A 864 31.96 -42.89 -10.64
C ARG A 864 31.42 -41.77 -9.75
N THR A 865 30.68 -40.82 -10.32
CA THR A 865 30.04 -39.71 -9.58
C THR A 865 29.01 -40.21 -8.58
N ARG A 866 28.20 -41.22 -8.96
CA ARG A 866 27.24 -41.86 -8.04
C ARG A 866 27.92 -42.56 -6.86
N ALA A 867 29.10 -43.14 -7.08
CA ALA A 867 29.86 -43.87 -6.08
C ALA A 867 30.80 -42.98 -5.23
N SER A 868 30.84 -41.65 -5.47
CA SER A 868 31.73 -40.73 -4.75
C SER A 868 30.99 -39.93 -3.66
N PRO A 869 31.72 -39.23 -2.75
CA PRO A 869 31.11 -38.40 -1.71
C PRO A 869 30.09 -37.38 -2.22
N LEU A 870 30.17 -36.97 -3.49
CA LEU A 870 29.24 -36.05 -4.15
C LEU A 870 27.78 -36.52 -4.10
N MET A 871 27.52 -37.84 -4.01
CA MET A 871 26.18 -38.43 -4.02
C MET A 871 25.92 -39.42 -2.86
N ASP A 872 26.85 -39.57 -1.91
CA ASP A 872 26.66 -40.39 -0.71
C ASP A 872 25.83 -39.64 0.36
N MET A 873 24.52 -39.64 0.14
CA MET A 873 23.55 -38.90 0.96
C MET A 873 23.52 -39.35 2.42
N GLU A 874 23.73 -40.65 2.69
CA GLU A 874 23.71 -41.18 4.06
C GLU A 874 24.94 -40.72 4.84
N ARG A 875 26.13 -40.84 4.23
CA ARG A 875 27.38 -40.39 4.83
C ARG A 875 27.42 -38.88 5.01
N PHE A 876 26.95 -38.12 4.01
CA PHE A 876 26.85 -36.67 4.10
C PHE A 876 25.93 -36.23 5.25
N THR A 877 24.73 -36.80 5.35
CA THR A 877 23.78 -36.43 6.41
C THR A 877 24.34 -36.76 7.80
N ARG A 878 25.10 -37.86 7.94
CA ARG A 878 25.81 -38.20 9.18
C ARG A 878 26.88 -37.16 9.56
N HIS A 879 27.66 -36.66 8.59
CA HIS A 879 28.62 -35.57 8.83
C HIS A 879 27.89 -34.26 9.20
N LEU A 880 26.73 -34.00 8.62
CA LEU A 880 25.91 -32.83 8.92
C LEU A 880 25.30 -32.88 10.34
N ASP A 881 24.75 -34.03 10.75
CA ASP A 881 24.26 -34.25 12.13
C ASP A 881 25.39 -34.10 13.16
N GLN A 882 26.60 -34.56 12.84
CA GLN A 882 27.80 -34.35 13.65
C GLN A 882 28.23 -32.88 13.72
N ALA A 883 28.11 -32.13 12.62
CA ALA A 883 28.37 -30.69 12.61
C ALA A 883 27.40 -29.93 13.51
N TYR A 884 26.09 -30.21 13.38
CA TYR A 884 25.07 -29.63 14.26
C TYR A 884 25.29 -29.97 15.74
N ARG A 885 25.65 -31.22 16.05
CA ARG A 885 26.00 -31.62 17.41
C ARG A 885 27.19 -30.82 17.94
N GLY A 886 28.26 -30.67 17.16
CA GLY A 886 29.45 -29.93 17.55
C GLY A 886 29.21 -28.43 17.74
N MET A 887 28.37 -27.80 16.91
CA MET A 887 27.96 -26.40 17.09
C MET A 887 27.16 -26.21 18.39
N TRP A 888 26.25 -27.13 18.69
CA TRP A 888 25.48 -27.11 19.94
C TRP A 888 26.36 -27.34 21.19
N GLU A 889 27.32 -28.26 21.11
CA GLU A 889 28.32 -28.49 22.16
C GLU A 889 29.16 -27.23 22.44
N GLN A 890 29.59 -26.51 21.39
CA GLN A 890 30.28 -25.23 21.54
C GLN A 890 29.40 -24.17 22.25
N TRP A 891 28.13 -24.02 21.84
CA TRP A 891 27.18 -23.12 22.51
C TRP A 891 27.01 -23.44 24.01
N CYS A 892 26.88 -24.73 24.36
CA CYS A 892 26.79 -25.17 25.76
C CYS A 892 28.07 -24.86 26.56
N ASN A 893 29.25 -25.00 25.96
CA ASN A 893 30.51 -24.74 26.63
C ASN A 893 30.72 -23.24 26.90
N THR A 894 30.54 -22.38 25.89
CA THR A 894 30.64 -20.91 26.05
C THR A 894 29.61 -20.37 27.05
N SER A 895 28.40 -20.97 27.08
CA SER A 895 27.37 -20.66 28.06
C SER A 895 27.79 -20.93 29.52
N ASN A 896 28.60 -21.97 29.75
CA ASN A 896 29.05 -22.33 31.09
C ASN A 896 30.24 -21.47 31.58
N GLU A 897 31.13 -21.04 30.68
CA GLU A 897 32.24 -20.16 31.05
C GLU A 897 31.75 -18.77 31.52
N GLY A 898 30.76 -18.20 30.82
CA GLY A 898 30.15 -16.91 31.19
C GLY A 898 29.24 -16.97 32.43
N ALA A 899 28.89 -18.15 32.93
CA ALA A 899 28.13 -18.34 34.18
C ALA A 899 29.03 -18.53 35.42
N LEU A 900 30.35 -18.65 35.22
CA LEU A 900 31.36 -18.85 36.27
C LEU A 900 32.23 -17.60 36.52
N SER A 901 31.98 -16.50 35.78
CA SER A 901 32.62 -15.18 35.90
C SER A 901 31.69 -14.13 36.50
#